data_AF-A0A3L7PFC4-F1
#
_entry.id   AF-A0A3L7PFC4-F1
#
_cell.length_a   1.000
_cell.length_b   1.000
_cell.length_c   1.000
_cell.angle_alpha   90.00
_cell.angle_beta   90.00
_cell.angle_gamma   90.00
#
_symmetry.space_group_name_H-M   'P 1'
#
loop_
_entity.id
_entity.type
_entity.pdbx_description
1 polymer ?
#
loop_
_entity_poly.entity_id
_entity_poly.type
_entity_poly.pdbx_seq_one_letter_code
_entity_poly.pdbx_strand_id
1 'polypeptide(L)'
;MRIDSFTESRHRLMVRFLLALLLVFIPASAGAQTSYPMLMSLKPVAAQTGKVSEHTLSSAHSMFGAHLVIVSGTGVTGEVLTKMEKDKDGKSPNLQSIQLKFTIAPDALPGVRDFRVIGDTGASSIGQLVVVTDPVIAEQDNNDTRETAQPVTLPAALCGTIEKGEDVDLFKFQITEPTTLNFHVLAMRLEDKVHDLQTHVDPIITVRTASGSTVAAADNRYAADPLLKCRIEHPGEYLLEIRDVRYEGNAHWVYCVEALNRPFVTTINPLGVESGSTAAIQLNGWEPSESAKISWAVPAGLSPGLTRIPLPGANGPTNPVAVVVNDLPPVHEAAGDNNSPATGQTVSIPSGISGCMETESDIDCFTFEAKAGDLIGLDVISRRAGAQLDPIVSILNAQGGRLLESDDQSAGSISSQDALVDLWQAPADGKYSIEIRDLHLRGGVDFVYFIKLFRPEPKFSLTLDSDKTPLVPGGSTPLYVRVQRKNGFDGEVQLGIEGLPSGVTATCGRILAGASIDGMILLTAEPNAAPTAANIRVTGRGTVKTKDQPQELVVEAVPMQENYMPGGGRSHWPMLMHTVSVASVSDLLAVKTTPAEVVLKPGESKTIEIEVVRAPGFEQNITLDMVYQHLGGVFANPLPPGVKIDAKASKTLLTAKETKGSIVLTAEPTAAPVEKQLTTVMGHVSINFVMKSATCSPPLWVTVIKP
;
A
#
# COMPACT_ATOMS: atom_id res chain seq x y z
N MET A 1 12.75 -84.24 -6.77
CA MET A 1 13.73 -83.41 -6.02
C MET A 1 12.92 -82.34 -5.33
N ARG A 2 12.83 -82.41 -4.00
CA ARG A 2 11.92 -81.63 -3.13
C ARG A 2 12.37 -80.18 -3.00
N ILE A 3 11.42 -79.25 -2.96
CA ILE A 3 11.42 -78.14 -1.99
C ILE A 3 9.99 -78.01 -1.44
N ASP A 4 9.90 -78.06 -0.12
CA ASP A 4 8.77 -78.08 0.80
C ASP A 4 7.87 -76.82 0.67
N SER A 5 6.53 -76.84 0.75
CA SER A 5 5.59 -77.20 1.83
C SER A 5 5.81 -76.44 3.16
N PHE A 6 4.91 -75.51 3.52
CA PHE A 6 3.89 -75.73 4.55
C PHE A 6 3.03 -74.48 4.81
N THR A 7 1.73 -74.75 4.86
CA THR A 7 0.55 -73.89 4.98
C THR A 7 0.15 -73.63 6.44
N GLU A 8 -0.60 -72.53 6.62
CA GLU A 8 -1.71 -72.35 7.58
C GLU A 8 -1.52 -72.74 9.05
N SER A 9 -1.09 -71.79 9.88
CA SER A 9 -1.41 -71.77 11.33
C SER A 9 -1.05 -70.42 11.99
N ARG A 10 -1.49 -69.27 11.44
CA ARG A 10 -1.24 -67.95 12.08
C ARG A 10 -2.37 -66.93 11.92
N HIS A 11 -3.62 -67.35 12.04
CA HIS A 11 -4.78 -66.44 12.01
C HIS A 11 -5.65 -66.42 13.28
N ARG A 12 -5.21 -67.04 14.39
CA ARG A 12 -5.98 -67.03 15.65
C ARG A 12 -5.23 -66.66 16.93
N LEU A 13 -3.99 -66.15 16.82
CA LEU A 13 -3.22 -65.68 17.99
C LEU A 13 -2.78 -64.20 17.90
N MET A 14 -3.37 -63.40 17.01
CA MET A 14 -3.07 -61.96 16.85
C MET A 14 -4.25 -61.03 17.21
N VAL A 15 -5.32 -61.56 17.81
CA VAL A 15 -6.57 -60.83 18.09
C VAL A 15 -6.75 -60.51 19.59
N ARG A 16 -5.78 -60.84 20.46
CA ARG A 16 -5.91 -60.59 21.92
C ARG A 16 -4.78 -59.80 22.57
N PHE A 17 -3.80 -59.29 21.81
CA PHE A 17 -2.76 -58.37 22.31
C PHE A 17 -2.88 -56.94 21.76
N LEU A 18 -3.90 -56.65 20.95
CA LEU A 18 -4.16 -55.33 20.36
C LEU A 18 -5.21 -54.50 21.12
N LEU A 19 -5.69 -54.98 22.27
CA LEU A 19 -6.82 -54.38 23.01
C LEU A 19 -6.45 -53.76 24.36
N ALA A 20 -5.15 -53.57 24.65
CA ALA A 20 -4.68 -52.98 25.90
C ALA A 20 -3.73 -51.77 25.72
N LEU A 21 -3.76 -51.11 24.55
CA LEU A 21 -3.07 -49.83 24.32
C LEU A 21 -3.99 -48.77 23.71
N LEU A 22 -5.28 -48.80 24.08
CA LEU A 22 -6.26 -47.76 23.81
C LEU A 22 -6.51 -46.94 25.09
N LEU A 23 -5.41 -46.40 25.66
CA LEU A 23 -5.50 -45.19 26.45
C LEU A 23 -5.55 -44.05 25.46
N VAL A 24 -6.76 -43.53 25.30
CA VAL A 24 -7.10 -42.34 24.52
C VAL A 24 -6.25 -41.18 25.02
N PHE A 25 -5.12 -40.92 24.37
CA PHE A 25 -4.66 -39.55 24.22
C PHE A 25 -5.66 -38.90 23.26
N ILE A 26 -6.58 -38.12 23.80
CA ILE A 26 -7.23 -37.08 23.00
C ILE A 26 -6.08 -36.18 22.56
N PRO A 27 -5.70 -36.11 21.27
CA PRO A 27 -4.85 -35.03 20.86
C PRO A 27 -5.73 -33.79 21.04
N ALA A 28 -5.43 -32.97 22.05
CA ALA A 28 -5.83 -31.58 22.01
C ALA A 28 -5.45 -31.09 20.61
N SER A 29 -6.40 -30.52 19.87
CA SER A 29 -6.12 -29.94 18.56
C SER A 29 -4.95 -28.99 18.74
N ALA A 30 -3.77 -29.37 18.26
CA ALA A 30 -2.60 -28.52 18.27
C ALA A 30 -2.85 -27.43 17.24
N GLY A 31 -3.51 -26.34 17.66
CA GLY A 31 -3.57 -25.08 16.92
C GLY A 31 -2.24 -24.35 17.00
N ALA A 32 -1.14 -25.05 16.75
CA ALA A 32 0.19 -24.47 16.79
C ALA A 32 0.53 -23.92 15.41
N GLN A 33 1.02 -22.67 15.37
CA GLN A 33 1.33 -21.86 14.19
C GLN A 33 0.12 -21.04 13.69
N THR A 34 -0.29 -20.10 14.55
CA THR A 34 -1.40 -19.18 14.25
C THR A 34 -1.00 -18.23 13.11
N SER A 35 -1.74 -18.27 12.01
CA SER A 35 -1.60 -17.32 10.89
C SER A 35 -2.74 -16.30 10.90
N TYR A 36 -2.53 -15.17 10.22
CA TYR A 36 -3.57 -14.18 9.97
C TYR A 36 -4.17 -14.38 8.57
N PRO A 37 -5.42 -13.95 8.32
CA PRO A 37 -6.02 -14.08 7.00
C PRO A 37 -5.25 -13.25 5.97
N MET A 38 -4.88 -13.87 4.86
CA MET A 38 -4.24 -13.23 3.72
C MET A 38 -5.27 -13.13 2.61
N LEU A 39 -5.91 -11.98 2.52
CA LEU A 39 -6.95 -11.72 1.53
C LEU A 39 -6.33 -11.76 0.12
N MET A 40 -6.98 -12.49 -0.78
CA MET A 40 -6.48 -12.74 -2.14
C MET A 40 -7.37 -12.09 -3.21
N SER A 41 -8.69 -12.17 -3.07
CA SER A 41 -9.62 -11.66 -4.07
C SER A 41 -11.03 -11.44 -3.50
N LEU A 42 -11.77 -10.49 -4.07
CA LEU A 42 -13.18 -10.21 -3.74
C LEU A 42 -14.03 -10.33 -5.01
N LYS A 43 -15.10 -11.13 -4.99
CA LYS A 43 -15.95 -11.40 -6.17
C LYS A 43 -17.45 -11.16 -5.88
N PRO A 44 -18.16 -10.34 -6.67
CA PRO A 44 -17.62 -9.37 -7.61
C PRO A 44 -16.75 -8.34 -6.87
N VAL A 45 -15.79 -7.71 -7.56
CA VAL A 45 -14.89 -6.75 -6.91
C VAL A 45 -15.51 -5.35 -6.75
N ALA A 46 -16.65 -5.08 -7.41
CA ALA A 46 -17.31 -3.78 -7.39
C ALA A 46 -18.66 -3.77 -6.66
N ALA A 47 -19.01 -2.62 -6.08
CA ALA A 47 -20.31 -2.34 -5.46
C ALA A 47 -20.86 -0.97 -5.92
N GLN A 48 -22.17 -0.93 -6.18
CA GLN A 48 -22.84 0.28 -6.70
C GLN A 48 -23.20 1.26 -5.56
N THR A 49 -23.00 2.56 -5.79
CA THR A 49 -23.47 3.64 -4.90
C THR A 49 -24.96 3.54 -4.59
N GLY A 50 -25.35 3.74 -3.32
CA GLY A 50 -26.73 3.67 -2.87
C GLY A 50 -27.31 2.24 -2.82
N LYS A 51 -26.47 1.20 -2.94
CA LYS A 51 -26.88 -0.21 -2.90
C LYS A 51 -26.22 -0.96 -1.75
N VAL A 52 -26.77 -2.15 -1.51
CA VAL A 52 -26.18 -3.20 -0.69
C VAL A 52 -25.87 -4.36 -1.62
N SER A 53 -24.69 -4.95 -1.48
CA SER A 53 -24.25 -6.10 -2.29
C SER A 53 -23.52 -7.13 -1.43
N GLU A 54 -23.63 -8.39 -1.85
CA GLU A 54 -22.92 -9.51 -1.24
C GLU A 54 -21.71 -9.89 -2.11
N HIS A 55 -20.63 -10.29 -1.45
CA HIS A 55 -19.35 -10.55 -2.08
C HIS A 55 -18.69 -11.77 -1.47
N THR A 56 -18.08 -12.59 -2.31
CA THR A 56 -17.26 -13.73 -1.92
C THR A 56 -15.82 -13.27 -1.77
N LEU A 57 -15.31 -13.31 -0.54
CA LEU A 57 -13.91 -13.02 -0.21
C LEU A 57 -13.13 -14.33 -0.13
N SER A 58 -11.99 -14.40 -0.83
CA SER A 58 -11.04 -15.51 -0.75
C SER A 58 -9.77 -15.11 0.02
N SER A 59 -9.19 -16.08 0.73
CA SER A 59 -7.96 -15.89 1.51
C SER A 59 -7.07 -17.14 1.46
N ALA A 60 -5.75 -16.95 1.46
CA ALA A 60 -4.79 -18.06 1.50
C ALA A 60 -4.83 -18.82 2.83
N HIS A 61 -5.19 -18.12 3.91
CA HIS A 61 -5.36 -18.69 5.25
C HIS A 61 -6.79 -18.58 5.76
N SER A 62 -7.12 -19.37 6.77
CA SER A 62 -8.48 -19.41 7.32
C SER A 62 -8.94 -18.05 7.84
N MET A 63 -10.18 -17.71 7.54
CA MET A 63 -10.91 -16.56 8.09
C MET A 63 -11.90 -16.95 9.19
N PHE A 64 -11.81 -18.18 9.72
CA PHE A 64 -12.66 -18.58 10.84
C PHE A 64 -12.44 -17.66 12.05
N GLY A 65 -13.53 -17.18 12.65
CA GLY A 65 -13.51 -16.19 13.74
C GLY A 65 -13.57 -14.74 13.26
N ALA A 66 -13.68 -14.49 11.95
CA ALA A 66 -13.93 -13.15 11.41
C ALA A 66 -15.27 -12.58 11.91
N HIS A 67 -15.24 -11.34 12.39
CA HIS A 67 -16.40 -10.71 13.03
C HIS A 67 -16.57 -9.22 12.74
N LEU A 68 -15.57 -8.56 12.13
CA LEU A 68 -15.63 -7.14 11.79
C LEU A 68 -14.95 -6.89 10.44
N VAL A 69 -15.50 -5.94 9.67
CA VAL A 69 -14.87 -5.41 8.45
C VAL A 69 -14.62 -3.92 8.65
N ILE A 70 -13.38 -3.48 8.45
CA ILE A 70 -12.99 -2.07 8.49
C ILE A 70 -12.74 -1.62 7.06
N VAL A 71 -13.35 -0.51 6.65
CA VAL A 71 -13.22 0.03 5.28
C VAL A 71 -12.65 1.44 5.33
N SER A 72 -11.75 1.76 4.41
CA SER A 72 -11.19 3.10 4.24
C SER A 72 -12.20 4.10 3.67
N GLY A 73 -11.93 5.39 3.88
CA GLY A 73 -12.76 6.47 3.36
C GLY A 73 -14.12 6.61 4.06
N THR A 74 -15.04 7.33 3.43
CA THR A 74 -16.41 7.55 3.92
C THR A 74 -17.43 6.92 2.98
N GLY A 75 -18.65 6.71 3.48
CA GLY A 75 -19.79 6.24 2.69
C GLY A 75 -19.79 4.73 2.38
N VAL A 76 -18.89 3.94 2.97
CA VAL A 76 -18.83 2.49 2.77
C VAL A 76 -18.70 1.77 4.11
N THR A 77 -19.52 0.75 4.33
CA THR A 77 -19.43 -0.13 5.50
C THR A 77 -19.46 -1.59 5.06
N GLY A 78 -18.77 -2.47 5.78
CA GLY A 78 -18.74 -3.90 5.53
C GLY A 78 -19.21 -4.73 6.73
N GLU A 79 -19.78 -5.90 6.47
CA GLU A 79 -20.22 -6.87 7.47
C GLU A 79 -19.88 -8.30 7.03
N VAL A 80 -19.58 -9.18 7.99
CA VAL A 80 -19.37 -10.62 7.73
C VAL A 80 -20.71 -11.33 7.72
N LEU A 81 -21.04 -12.02 6.62
CA LEU A 81 -22.29 -12.81 6.50
C LEU A 81 -22.09 -14.29 6.83
N THR A 82 -20.91 -14.86 6.52
CA THR A 82 -20.63 -16.26 6.83
C THR A 82 -20.65 -16.48 8.34
N LYS A 83 -21.41 -17.49 8.77
CA LYS A 83 -21.46 -17.88 10.18
C LYS A 83 -20.17 -18.59 10.60
N MET A 84 -19.60 -18.16 11.72
CA MET A 84 -18.38 -18.73 12.30
C MET A 84 -18.72 -19.89 13.25
N GLU A 85 -19.40 -20.92 12.74
CA GLU A 85 -19.82 -22.08 13.52
C GLU A 85 -18.78 -23.21 13.42
N LYS A 86 -18.53 -23.87 14.56
CA LYS A 86 -17.73 -25.09 14.61
C LYS A 86 -18.49 -26.24 13.94
N ASP A 87 -17.74 -27.22 13.45
CA ASP A 87 -18.35 -28.44 12.93
C ASP A 87 -19.03 -29.25 14.05
N LYS A 88 -19.75 -30.32 13.64
CA LYS A 88 -20.46 -31.23 14.56
C LYS A 88 -19.56 -31.89 15.62
N ASP A 89 -18.25 -31.94 15.39
CA ASP A 89 -17.26 -32.53 16.30
C ASP A 89 -16.58 -31.45 17.16
N GLY A 90 -17.03 -30.19 17.07
CA GLY A 90 -16.50 -29.05 17.82
C GLY A 90 -15.19 -28.49 17.28
N LYS A 91 -14.80 -28.85 16.06
CA LYS A 91 -13.58 -28.34 15.41
C LYS A 91 -13.87 -27.07 14.61
N SER A 92 -12.91 -26.17 14.59
CA SER A 92 -12.98 -24.97 13.75
C SER A 92 -12.77 -25.36 12.28
N PRO A 93 -13.71 -25.05 11.37
CA PRO A 93 -13.52 -25.30 9.94
C PRO A 93 -12.43 -24.41 9.37
N ASN A 94 -11.78 -24.88 8.29
CA ASN A 94 -10.88 -24.05 7.51
C ASN A 94 -11.66 -23.23 6.48
N LEU A 95 -12.02 -21.98 6.82
CA LEU A 95 -12.76 -21.07 5.94
C LEU A 95 -11.81 -20.19 5.10
N GLN A 96 -11.36 -20.68 3.95
CA GLN A 96 -10.60 -19.88 2.97
C GLN A 96 -11.50 -19.03 2.06
N SER A 97 -12.82 -19.16 2.20
CA SER A 97 -13.83 -18.37 1.49
C SER A 97 -14.95 -17.99 2.45
N ILE A 98 -15.34 -16.72 2.47
CA ILE A 98 -16.49 -16.22 3.25
C ILE A 98 -17.30 -15.20 2.45
N GLN A 99 -18.57 -15.04 2.80
CA GLN A 99 -19.45 -14.01 2.28
C GLN A 99 -19.34 -12.75 3.15
N LEU A 100 -19.16 -11.62 2.49
CA LEU A 100 -19.26 -10.28 3.05
C LEU A 100 -20.45 -9.54 2.45
N LYS A 101 -20.97 -8.57 3.20
CA LYS A 101 -21.95 -7.60 2.72
C LYS A 101 -21.33 -6.21 2.79
N PHE A 102 -21.42 -5.45 1.70
CA PHE A 102 -21.07 -4.04 1.69
C PHE A 102 -22.32 -3.18 1.50
N THR A 103 -22.40 -2.08 2.25
CA THR A 103 -23.44 -1.06 2.12
C THR A 103 -22.76 0.23 1.66
N ILE A 104 -23.20 0.76 0.52
CA ILE A 104 -22.62 1.93 -0.12
C ILE A 104 -23.62 3.09 -0.04
N ALA A 105 -23.21 4.21 0.55
CA ALA A 105 -24.01 5.42 0.61
C ALA A 105 -24.23 6.00 -0.80
N PRO A 106 -25.36 6.68 -1.06
CA PRO A 106 -25.63 7.30 -2.37
C PRO A 106 -24.60 8.36 -2.78
N ASP A 107 -23.94 9.01 -1.82
CA ASP A 107 -22.94 10.05 -2.00
C ASP A 107 -21.49 9.54 -1.84
N ALA A 108 -21.30 8.22 -1.70
CA ALA A 108 -19.96 7.65 -1.64
C ALA A 108 -19.20 7.94 -2.95
N LEU A 109 -18.00 8.51 -2.84
CA LEU A 109 -17.17 8.80 -4.02
C LEU A 109 -16.79 7.51 -4.76
N PRO A 110 -16.95 7.44 -6.10
CA PRO A 110 -16.45 6.31 -6.88
C PRO A 110 -14.94 6.11 -6.72
N GLY A 111 -14.49 4.88 -6.94
CA GLY A 111 -13.08 4.48 -6.85
C GLY A 111 -12.82 3.40 -5.80
N VAL A 112 -11.55 3.02 -5.68
CA VAL A 112 -11.12 1.89 -4.86
C VAL A 112 -11.19 2.23 -3.37
N ARG A 113 -11.63 1.26 -2.56
CA ARG A 113 -11.59 1.25 -1.11
C ARG A 113 -10.77 0.08 -0.63
N ASP A 114 -9.77 0.36 0.19
CA ASP A 114 -9.07 -0.65 0.95
C ASP A 114 -9.97 -1.10 2.13
N PHE A 115 -9.98 -2.39 2.45
CA PHE A 115 -10.66 -2.95 3.61
C PHE A 115 -9.83 -4.04 4.30
N ARG A 116 -10.17 -4.35 5.55
CA ARG A 116 -9.66 -5.50 6.31
C ARG A 116 -10.79 -6.29 6.93
N VAL A 117 -10.53 -7.57 7.16
CA VAL A 117 -11.32 -8.43 8.02
C VAL A 117 -10.59 -8.62 9.34
N ILE A 118 -11.30 -8.43 10.46
CA ILE A 118 -10.78 -8.68 11.80
C ILE A 118 -11.38 -9.99 12.30
N GLY A 119 -10.52 -10.88 12.78
CA GLY A 119 -10.92 -12.14 13.38
C GLY A 119 -10.17 -12.46 14.65
N ASP A 120 -10.33 -13.70 15.12
CA ASP A 120 -9.70 -14.21 16.34
C ASP A 120 -8.17 -14.18 16.31
N THR A 121 -7.56 -14.16 15.13
CA THR A 121 -6.10 -14.08 14.92
C THR A 121 -5.61 -12.65 14.63
N GLY A 122 -6.48 -11.65 14.74
CA GLY A 122 -6.19 -10.24 14.50
C GLY A 122 -6.62 -9.75 13.11
N ALA A 123 -6.01 -8.66 12.66
CA ALA A 123 -6.29 -8.04 11.37
C ALA A 123 -5.70 -8.84 10.19
N SER A 124 -6.47 -8.98 9.11
CA SER A 124 -6.02 -9.55 7.83
C SER A 124 -5.03 -8.65 7.09
N SER A 125 -4.43 -9.15 6.00
CA SER A 125 -3.90 -8.27 4.93
C SER A 125 -5.01 -7.40 4.32
N ILE A 126 -4.64 -6.41 3.50
CA ILE A 126 -5.60 -5.57 2.79
C ILE A 126 -6.32 -6.34 1.69
N GLY A 127 -7.62 -6.08 1.55
CA GLY A 127 -8.42 -6.37 0.36
C GLY A 127 -8.94 -5.07 -0.26
N GLN A 128 -9.42 -5.13 -1.51
CA GLN A 128 -9.91 -3.94 -2.23
C GLN A 128 -11.33 -4.14 -2.77
N LEU A 129 -12.13 -3.08 -2.71
CA LEU A 129 -13.49 -2.98 -3.26
C LEU A 129 -13.55 -1.76 -4.18
N VAL A 130 -14.13 -1.91 -5.37
CA VAL A 130 -14.35 -0.79 -6.30
C VAL A 130 -15.75 -0.21 -6.10
N VAL A 131 -15.86 1.06 -5.71
CA VAL A 131 -17.14 1.76 -5.67
C VAL A 131 -17.45 2.35 -7.04
N VAL A 132 -18.59 1.99 -7.62
CA VAL A 132 -19.03 2.43 -8.95
C VAL A 132 -20.41 3.06 -8.90
N THR A 133 -20.79 3.84 -9.92
CA THR A 133 -22.13 4.45 -10.00
C THR A 133 -23.13 3.61 -10.78
N ASP A 134 -22.66 2.83 -11.75
CA ASP A 134 -23.51 2.03 -12.65
C ASP A 134 -23.87 0.66 -12.04
N PRO A 135 -24.88 -0.03 -12.59
CA PRO A 135 -25.20 -1.40 -12.19
C PRO A 135 -23.97 -2.31 -12.30
N VAL A 136 -23.71 -3.07 -11.24
CA VAL A 136 -22.68 -4.12 -11.23
C VAL A 136 -23.27 -5.39 -11.83
N ILE A 137 -22.58 -5.94 -12.83
CA ILE A 137 -22.92 -7.21 -13.46
C ILE A 137 -21.72 -8.13 -13.24
N ALA A 138 -21.90 -9.17 -12.43
CA ALA A 138 -20.92 -10.24 -12.31
C ALA A 138 -20.98 -11.13 -13.55
N GLU A 139 -19.82 -11.65 -13.96
CA GLU A 139 -19.72 -12.65 -15.01
C GLU A 139 -20.56 -13.89 -14.67
N GLN A 140 -21.04 -14.57 -15.70
CA GLN A 140 -21.63 -15.89 -15.60
C GLN A 140 -20.62 -16.93 -16.05
N ASP A 141 -20.66 -18.10 -15.43
CA ASP A 141 -19.89 -19.24 -15.88
C ASP A 141 -20.11 -19.47 -17.40
N ASN A 142 -19.02 -19.75 -18.13
CA ASN A 142 -19.04 -20.13 -19.55
C ASN A 142 -19.47 -19.01 -20.52
N ASN A 143 -18.82 -17.85 -20.41
CA ASN A 143 -18.88 -16.71 -21.35
C ASN A 143 -17.69 -16.70 -22.33
N ASP A 144 -16.97 -17.83 -22.48
CA ASP A 144 -15.69 -17.96 -23.19
C ASP A 144 -15.78 -17.89 -24.74
N THR A 145 -16.99 -17.88 -25.30
CA THR A 145 -17.22 -17.93 -26.76
C THR A 145 -18.24 -16.89 -27.21
N ARG A 146 -18.27 -16.55 -28.50
CA ARG A 146 -19.23 -15.56 -29.04
C ARG A 146 -20.68 -16.02 -28.87
N GLU A 147 -20.89 -17.32 -29.02
CA GLU A 147 -22.18 -17.98 -28.86
C GLU A 147 -22.66 -17.88 -27.41
N THR A 148 -21.76 -18.10 -26.45
CA THR A 148 -22.05 -18.10 -25.01
C THR A 148 -21.82 -16.75 -24.32
N ALA A 149 -21.36 -15.72 -25.05
CA ALA A 149 -21.12 -14.39 -24.50
C ALA A 149 -22.29 -13.90 -23.64
N GLN A 150 -22.00 -13.24 -22.53
CA GLN A 150 -23.02 -12.83 -21.58
C GLN A 150 -23.75 -11.57 -22.06
N PRO A 151 -25.09 -11.58 -22.23
CA PRO A 151 -25.85 -10.39 -22.57
C PRO A 151 -25.82 -9.35 -21.45
N VAL A 152 -25.49 -8.11 -21.79
CA VAL A 152 -25.44 -6.99 -20.84
C VAL A 152 -26.10 -5.73 -21.40
N THR A 153 -26.56 -4.86 -20.50
CA THR A 153 -27.05 -3.51 -20.84
C THR A 153 -26.05 -2.48 -20.35
N LEU A 154 -25.65 -1.56 -21.22
CA LEU A 154 -24.72 -0.49 -20.90
C LEU A 154 -25.47 0.81 -20.56
N PRO A 155 -24.98 1.65 -19.63
CA PRO A 155 -23.71 1.52 -18.92
C PRO A 155 -23.76 0.51 -17.77
N ALA A 156 -22.62 -0.14 -17.49
CA ALA A 156 -22.49 -1.12 -16.41
C ALA A 156 -21.03 -1.26 -15.94
N ALA A 157 -20.84 -1.74 -14.71
CA ALA A 157 -19.57 -2.23 -14.22
C ALA A 157 -19.55 -3.76 -14.32
N LEU A 158 -18.80 -4.28 -15.30
CA LEU A 158 -18.69 -5.71 -15.59
C LEU A 158 -17.56 -6.30 -14.74
N CYS A 159 -17.89 -7.19 -13.82
CA CYS A 159 -16.92 -7.79 -12.90
C CYS A 159 -16.71 -9.26 -13.22
N GLY A 160 -15.47 -9.71 -13.22
CA GLY A 160 -15.14 -11.10 -13.48
C GLY A 160 -13.76 -11.51 -13.01
N THR A 161 -13.29 -12.65 -13.48
CA THR A 161 -12.00 -13.26 -13.14
C THR A 161 -11.37 -13.92 -14.36
N ILE A 162 -10.08 -13.68 -14.58
CA ILE A 162 -9.30 -14.45 -15.56
C ILE A 162 -8.65 -15.62 -14.80
N GLU A 163 -9.42 -16.68 -14.56
CA GLU A 163 -9.06 -17.69 -13.55
C GLU A 163 -8.15 -18.82 -14.03
N LYS A 164 -8.07 -19.04 -15.34
CA LYS A 164 -7.41 -20.19 -15.96
C LYS A 164 -6.68 -19.78 -17.24
N GLY A 165 -5.79 -20.64 -17.73
CA GLY A 165 -5.16 -20.41 -19.03
C GLY A 165 -6.19 -20.40 -20.16
N GLU A 166 -5.96 -19.55 -21.15
CA GLU A 166 -6.84 -19.34 -22.32
C GLU A 166 -8.25 -18.83 -21.96
N ASP A 167 -8.41 -18.24 -20.78
CA ASP A 167 -9.67 -17.64 -20.34
C ASP A 167 -9.94 -16.32 -21.06
N VAL A 168 -11.15 -16.19 -21.60
CA VAL A 168 -11.55 -15.08 -22.46
C VAL A 168 -13.00 -14.72 -22.17
N ASP A 169 -13.24 -13.69 -21.40
CA ASP A 169 -14.61 -13.29 -21.08
C ASP A 169 -15.22 -12.45 -22.19
N LEU A 170 -16.38 -12.89 -22.70
CA LEU A 170 -17.14 -12.15 -23.70
C LEU A 170 -18.48 -11.65 -23.15
N PHE A 171 -18.72 -10.35 -23.30
CA PHE A 171 -20.00 -9.71 -23.01
C PHE A 171 -20.62 -9.19 -24.30
N LYS A 172 -21.91 -9.46 -24.56
CA LYS A 172 -22.62 -8.97 -25.74
C LYS A 172 -23.60 -7.84 -25.40
N PHE A 173 -23.60 -6.78 -26.21
CA PHE A 173 -24.46 -5.61 -26.01
C PHE A 173 -24.98 -5.07 -27.34
N GLN A 174 -26.11 -4.37 -27.27
CA GLN A 174 -26.80 -3.82 -28.44
C GLN A 174 -26.57 -2.32 -28.55
N ILE A 175 -26.22 -1.86 -29.75
CA ILE A 175 -26.21 -0.45 -30.14
C ILE A 175 -27.41 -0.17 -31.04
N THR A 176 -28.17 0.88 -30.73
CA THR A 176 -29.36 1.29 -31.49
C THR A 176 -29.12 2.54 -32.35
N GLU A 177 -28.15 3.36 -31.99
CA GLU A 177 -27.78 4.60 -32.69
C GLU A 177 -26.26 4.85 -32.56
N PRO A 178 -25.65 5.62 -33.49
CA PRO A 178 -24.23 5.92 -33.43
C PRO A 178 -23.82 6.53 -32.08
N THR A 179 -22.90 5.88 -31.37
CA THR A 179 -22.53 6.25 -30.00
C THR A 179 -21.04 6.09 -29.74
N THR A 180 -20.55 6.75 -28.70
CA THR A 180 -19.18 6.57 -28.21
C THR A 180 -19.23 5.94 -26.83
N LEU A 181 -18.52 4.83 -26.67
CA LEU A 181 -18.36 4.13 -25.41
C LEU A 181 -16.93 4.30 -24.88
N ASN A 182 -16.80 4.34 -23.57
CA ASN A 182 -15.53 4.35 -22.86
C ASN A 182 -15.46 3.11 -21.96
N PHE A 183 -14.39 2.34 -22.04
CA PHE A 183 -14.16 1.17 -21.20
C PHE A 183 -12.93 1.42 -20.34
N HIS A 184 -13.11 1.53 -19.03
CA HIS A 184 -12.03 1.69 -18.06
C HIS A 184 -11.87 0.41 -17.26
N VAL A 185 -10.69 -0.21 -17.33
CA VAL A 185 -10.39 -1.45 -16.63
C VAL A 185 -9.71 -1.14 -15.30
N LEU A 186 -10.16 -1.82 -14.25
CA LEU A 186 -9.42 -1.99 -13.00
C LEU A 186 -9.20 -3.48 -12.80
N ALA A 187 -7.95 -3.95 -12.95
CA ALA A 187 -7.59 -5.34 -12.71
C ALA A 187 -6.21 -5.42 -12.06
N MET A 188 -5.12 -5.19 -12.82
CA MET A 188 -3.75 -5.28 -12.31
C MET A 188 -3.51 -4.32 -11.13
N ARG A 189 -4.06 -3.10 -11.18
CA ARG A 189 -3.96 -2.13 -10.07
C ARG A 189 -4.73 -2.54 -8.80
N LEU A 190 -5.61 -3.55 -8.88
CA LEU A 190 -6.27 -4.17 -7.72
C LEU A 190 -5.42 -5.28 -7.08
N GLU A 191 -4.32 -5.67 -7.74
CA GLU A 191 -3.43 -6.75 -7.34
C GLU A 191 -2.14 -6.26 -6.67
N ASP A 192 -1.74 -5.00 -6.92
CA ASP A 192 -0.53 -4.36 -6.37
C ASP A 192 -0.45 -4.39 -4.83
N LYS A 193 -1.60 -4.53 -4.16
CA LYS A 193 -1.71 -4.57 -2.69
C LYS A 193 -2.01 -5.97 -2.14
N VAL A 194 -2.06 -7.00 -2.97
CA VAL A 194 -2.30 -8.37 -2.50
C VAL A 194 -1.01 -8.95 -1.95
N HIS A 195 -1.06 -9.40 -0.69
CA HIS A 195 0.13 -9.71 0.12
C HIS A 195 1.03 -10.80 -0.47
N ASP A 196 0.44 -11.84 -1.07
CA ASP A 196 1.18 -12.98 -1.64
C ASP A 196 0.63 -13.35 -3.03
N LEU A 197 0.55 -12.37 -3.92
CA LEU A 197 0.21 -12.56 -5.33
C LEU A 197 1.44 -12.25 -6.19
N GLN A 198 2.16 -13.30 -6.56
CA GLN A 198 3.48 -13.19 -7.21
C GLN A 198 3.41 -13.02 -8.73
N THR A 199 2.25 -13.31 -9.33
CA THR A 199 1.97 -13.11 -10.74
C THR A 199 0.74 -12.24 -10.88
N HIS A 200 0.83 -11.28 -11.79
CA HIS A 200 -0.22 -10.29 -12.00
C HIS A 200 -0.82 -10.43 -13.39
N VAL A 201 -2.09 -10.06 -13.52
CA VAL A 201 -2.77 -9.97 -14.81
C VAL A 201 -2.18 -8.84 -15.66
N ASP A 202 -2.07 -9.06 -16.97
CA ASP A 202 -1.77 -8.05 -17.98
C ASP A 202 -2.95 -7.97 -18.94
N PRO A 203 -4.00 -7.18 -18.61
CA PRO A 203 -5.29 -7.27 -19.28
C PRO A 203 -5.30 -6.53 -20.62
N ILE A 204 -5.96 -7.13 -21.61
CA ILE A 204 -6.29 -6.51 -22.89
C ILE A 204 -7.80 -6.59 -23.12
N ILE A 205 -8.37 -5.49 -23.64
CA ILE A 205 -9.78 -5.46 -24.04
C ILE A 205 -9.92 -5.24 -25.54
N THR A 206 -10.92 -5.91 -26.14
CA THR A 206 -11.25 -5.76 -27.56
C THR A 206 -12.76 -5.62 -27.75
N VAL A 207 -13.19 -4.54 -28.40
CA VAL A 207 -14.56 -4.44 -28.91
C VAL A 207 -14.61 -5.08 -30.28
N ARG A 208 -15.52 -6.03 -30.47
CA ARG A 208 -15.75 -6.75 -31.73
C ARG A 208 -17.17 -6.54 -32.25
N THR A 209 -17.32 -6.65 -33.55
CA THR A 209 -18.63 -6.85 -34.19
C THR A 209 -19.18 -8.24 -33.86
N ALA A 210 -20.49 -8.46 -34.05
CA ALA A 210 -21.09 -9.79 -33.92
C ALA A 210 -20.42 -10.87 -34.80
N SER A 211 -19.82 -10.50 -35.94
CA SER A 211 -19.08 -11.43 -36.81
C SER A 211 -17.65 -11.74 -36.31
N GLY A 212 -17.20 -11.12 -35.21
CA GLY A 212 -15.88 -11.31 -34.60
C GLY A 212 -14.79 -10.34 -35.08
N SER A 213 -15.09 -9.48 -36.06
CA SER A 213 -14.13 -8.49 -36.54
C SER A 213 -13.85 -7.43 -35.46
N THR A 214 -12.59 -7.11 -35.22
CA THR A 214 -12.16 -6.07 -34.25
C THR A 214 -12.63 -4.68 -34.70
N VAL A 215 -13.31 -3.97 -33.81
CA VAL A 215 -13.66 -2.56 -33.94
C VAL A 215 -12.56 -1.70 -33.34
N ALA A 216 -12.16 -2.01 -32.11
CA ALA A 216 -11.09 -1.33 -31.40
C ALA A 216 -10.52 -2.26 -30.32
N ALA A 217 -9.26 -2.05 -29.93
CA ALA A 217 -8.62 -2.77 -28.84
C ALA A 217 -7.72 -1.80 -28.06
N ALA A 218 -7.51 -2.09 -26.79
CA ALA A 218 -6.54 -1.36 -25.97
C ALA A 218 -5.94 -2.28 -24.91
N ASP A 219 -4.68 -2.00 -24.62
CA ASP A 219 -3.88 -2.45 -23.50
C ASP A 219 -3.17 -1.24 -22.86
N ASN A 220 -2.60 -1.42 -21.66
CA ASN A 220 -1.56 -0.54 -21.11
C ASN A 220 -1.85 0.98 -21.11
N ARG A 221 -2.83 1.45 -20.31
CA ARG A 221 -3.02 2.90 -20.04
C ARG A 221 -2.54 3.32 -18.66
N TYR A 222 -2.98 2.59 -17.63
CA TYR A 222 -2.67 2.87 -16.23
C TYR A 222 -1.94 1.67 -15.65
N ALA A 223 -0.60 1.69 -15.69
CA ALA A 223 0.19 0.46 -15.61
C ALA A 223 -0.32 -0.51 -16.70
N ALA A 224 -0.65 -1.75 -16.34
CA ALA A 224 -1.19 -2.72 -17.30
C ALA A 224 -2.66 -2.48 -17.67
N ASP A 225 -3.43 -1.74 -16.85
CA ASP A 225 -4.88 -1.61 -17.04
C ASP A 225 -5.23 -0.77 -18.28
N PRO A 226 -6.06 -1.29 -19.21
CA PRO A 226 -6.55 -0.56 -20.37
C PRO A 226 -7.53 0.56 -20.04
N LEU A 227 -7.54 1.54 -20.95
CA LEU A 227 -8.63 2.48 -21.12
C LEU A 227 -8.91 2.54 -22.63
N LEU A 228 -10.15 2.33 -23.07
CA LEU A 228 -10.53 2.30 -24.49
C LEU A 228 -11.70 3.23 -24.82
N LYS A 229 -11.51 4.14 -25.78
CA LYS A 229 -12.56 4.91 -26.44
C LYS A 229 -12.96 4.20 -27.71
N CYS A 230 -14.24 3.90 -27.88
CA CYS A 230 -14.75 3.24 -29.07
C CYS A 230 -15.96 3.98 -29.63
N ARG A 231 -15.83 4.51 -30.85
CA ARG A 231 -16.94 5.07 -31.62
C ARG A 231 -17.59 3.96 -32.44
N ILE A 232 -18.87 3.73 -32.23
CA ILE A 232 -19.66 2.74 -32.95
C ILE A 232 -20.63 3.50 -33.88
N GLU A 233 -20.40 3.40 -35.19
CA GLU A 233 -21.16 4.15 -36.19
C GLU A 233 -22.44 3.45 -36.68
N HIS A 234 -22.57 2.15 -36.42
CA HIS A 234 -23.66 1.35 -36.98
C HIS A 234 -24.45 0.67 -35.86
N PRO A 235 -25.79 0.78 -35.86
CA PRO A 235 -26.63 -0.02 -34.99
C PRO A 235 -26.37 -1.51 -35.22
N GLY A 236 -26.31 -2.28 -34.15
CA GLY A 236 -25.99 -3.71 -34.23
C GLY A 236 -25.58 -4.29 -32.88
N GLU A 237 -25.40 -5.61 -32.88
CA GLU A 237 -24.82 -6.34 -31.75
C GLU A 237 -23.29 -6.27 -31.81
N TYR A 238 -22.70 -6.04 -30.65
CA TYR A 238 -21.25 -5.97 -30.44
C TYR A 238 -20.85 -6.84 -29.25
N LEU A 239 -19.57 -7.20 -29.22
CA LEU A 239 -18.95 -7.97 -28.15
C LEU A 239 -17.86 -7.12 -27.50
N LEU A 240 -17.76 -7.17 -26.18
CA LEU A 240 -16.56 -6.78 -25.44
C LEU A 240 -15.87 -8.08 -25.01
N GLU A 241 -14.60 -8.21 -25.39
CA GLU A 241 -13.70 -9.28 -24.97
C GLU A 241 -12.71 -8.72 -23.95
N ILE A 242 -12.46 -9.43 -22.85
CA ILE A 242 -11.35 -9.18 -21.93
C ILE A 242 -10.60 -10.49 -21.66
N ARG A 243 -9.26 -10.41 -21.61
CA ARG A 243 -8.37 -11.54 -21.29
C ARG A 243 -7.01 -11.03 -20.84
N ASP A 244 -6.16 -11.94 -20.35
CA ASP A 244 -4.73 -11.68 -20.21
C ASP A 244 -4.03 -11.69 -21.58
N VAL A 245 -3.07 -10.78 -21.82
CA VAL A 245 -2.35 -10.67 -23.12
C VAL A 245 -1.61 -11.96 -23.48
N ARG A 246 -1.13 -12.71 -22.46
CA ARG A 246 -0.37 -13.96 -22.60
C ARG A 246 -1.26 -15.20 -22.63
N TYR A 247 -2.58 -15.04 -22.44
CA TYR A 247 -3.51 -16.14 -22.21
C TYR A 247 -3.18 -16.97 -20.95
N GLU A 248 -2.57 -16.34 -19.94
CA GLU A 248 -2.44 -16.94 -18.61
C GLU A 248 -3.71 -16.70 -17.77
N GLY A 249 -3.81 -17.35 -16.62
CA GLY A 249 -4.88 -17.09 -15.67
C GLY A 249 -4.52 -17.50 -14.24
N ASN A 250 -5.23 -16.92 -13.29
CA ASN A 250 -5.11 -17.18 -11.87
C ASN A 250 -6.46 -16.91 -11.20
N ALA A 251 -6.92 -17.82 -10.34
CA ALA A 251 -8.23 -17.71 -9.67
C ALA A 251 -8.46 -16.40 -8.88
N HIS A 252 -7.41 -15.63 -8.63
CA HIS A 252 -7.43 -14.34 -7.92
C HIS A 252 -7.32 -13.11 -8.84
N TRP A 253 -7.13 -13.26 -10.15
CA TRP A 253 -7.07 -12.16 -11.11
C TRP A 253 -8.46 -11.62 -11.42
N VAL A 254 -9.00 -10.84 -10.49
CA VAL A 254 -10.31 -10.22 -10.60
C VAL A 254 -10.23 -8.90 -11.35
N TYR A 255 -11.27 -8.58 -12.11
CA TYR A 255 -11.37 -7.31 -12.81
C TYR A 255 -12.72 -6.63 -12.61
N CYS A 256 -12.73 -5.33 -12.86
CA CYS A 256 -13.93 -4.51 -13.08
C CYS A 256 -13.71 -3.67 -14.34
N VAL A 257 -14.57 -3.85 -15.35
CA VAL A 257 -14.66 -2.98 -16.53
C VAL A 257 -15.82 -2.01 -16.36
N GLU A 258 -15.53 -0.73 -16.13
CA GLU A 258 -16.51 0.33 -16.22
C GLU A 258 -16.81 0.61 -17.71
N ALA A 259 -17.90 0.05 -18.21
CA ALA A 259 -18.37 0.22 -19.59
C ALA A 259 -19.38 1.37 -19.66
N LEU A 260 -18.91 2.53 -20.09
CA LEU A 260 -19.59 3.83 -19.96
C LEU A 260 -20.06 4.34 -21.32
N ASN A 261 -21.25 4.94 -21.35
CA ASN A 261 -21.80 5.68 -22.50
C ASN A 261 -21.79 7.20 -22.26
N ARG A 262 -20.90 7.65 -21.38
CA ARG A 262 -20.74 9.04 -20.96
C ARG A 262 -19.26 9.43 -21.01
N PRO A 263 -18.97 10.73 -21.01
CA PRO A 263 -17.59 11.18 -21.04
C PRO A 263 -16.74 10.66 -19.88
N PHE A 264 -15.45 10.51 -20.14
CA PHE A 264 -14.44 10.13 -19.16
C PHE A 264 -13.29 11.13 -19.22
N VAL A 265 -13.06 11.85 -18.12
CA VAL A 265 -12.01 12.85 -18.01
C VAL A 265 -10.73 12.14 -17.54
N THR A 266 -9.67 12.28 -18.32
CA THR A 266 -8.34 11.68 -18.05
C THR A 266 -7.46 12.65 -17.29
N THR A 267 -7.44 13.91 -17.70
CA THR A 267 -6.61 14.98 -17.13
C THR A 267 -7.33 16.32 -17.17
N ILE A 268 -6.77 17.33 -16.49
CA ILE A 268 -7.25 18.71 -16.54
C ILE A 268 -6.08 19.67 -16.80
N ASN A 269 -6.37 20.80 -17.45
CA ASN A 269 -5.43 21.91 -17.61
C ASN A 269 -6.11 23.23 -17.20
N PRO A 270 -5.57 24.02 -16.25
CA PRO A 270 -4.39 23.73 -15.42
C PRO A 270 -4.62 22.58 -14.44
N LEU A 271 -3.55 21.84 -14.12
CA LEU A 271 -3.57 20.80 -13.10
C LEU A 271 -3.60 21.37 -11.67
N GLY A 272 -3.00 22.55 -11.47
CA GLY A 272 -2.98 23.29 -10.22
C GLY A 272 -4.17 24.23 -10.04
N VAL A 273 -4.82 24.19 -8.88
CA VAL A 273 -5.93 25.10 -8.50
C VAL A 273 -5.75 25.63 -7.08
N GLU A 274 -6.26 26.84 -6.82
CA GLU A 274 -6.22 27.43 -5.48
C GLU A 274 -7.53 27.15 -4.72
N SER A 275 -7.45 26.72 -3.46
CA SER A 275 -8.63 26.44 -2.63
C SER A 275 -9.47 27.71 -2.40
N GLY A 276 -10.80 27.60 -2.53
CA GLY A 276 -11.72 28.73 -2.35
C GLY A 276 -11.75 29.73 -3.51
N SER A 277 -11.00 29.47 -4.59
CA SER A 277 -10.99 30.30 -5.79
C SER A 277 -12.04 29.87 -6.82
N THR A 278 -12.14 30.60 -7.94
CA THR A 278 -12.83 30.13 -9.14
C THR A 278 -11.79 29.86 -10.22
N ALA A 279 -11.72 28.62 -10.71
CA ALA A 279 -10.76 28.19 -11.72
C ALA A 279 -11.44 27.96 -13.07
N ALA A 280 -10.85 28.48 -14.14
CA ALA A 280 -11.20 28.11 -15.51
C ALA A 280 -10.43 26.85 -15.88
N ILE A 281 -11.14 25.73 -16.04
CA ILE A 281 -10.54 24.41 -16.25
C ILE A 281 -10.89 23.90 -17.64
N GLN A 282 -9.89 23.44 -18.37
CA GLN A 282 -10.06 22.57 -19.52
C GLN A 282 -10.08 21.12 -19.04
N LEU A 283 -11.20 20.45 -19.27
CA LEU A 283 -11.34 19.01 -19.09
C LEU A 283 -10.82 18.32 -20.34
N ASN A 284 -9.82 17.45 -20.17
CA ASN A 284 -9.26 16.64 -21.24
C ASN A 284 -9.69 15.19 -21.06
N GLY A 285 -9.90 14.51 -22.18
CA GLY A 285 -10.33 13.12 -22.19
C GLY A 285 -11.34 12.89 -23.29
N TRP A 286 -12.29 12.00 -23.04
CA TRP A 286 -13.12 11.43 -24.10
C TRP A 286 -14.55 11.96 -24.04
N GLU A 287 -14.65 13.27 -24.22
CA GLU A 287 -15.87 14.07 -24.40
C GLU A 287 -16.28 14.16 -25.89
N PRO A 288 -17.50 14.62 -26.23
CA PRO A 288 -17.93 14.90 -27.61
C PRO A 288 -17.11 15.98 -28.32
N SER A 289 -16.55 16.94 -27.57
CA SER A 289 -15.42 17.75 -28.00
C SER A 289 -14.19 17.26 -27.24
N GLU A 290 -13.05 17.01 -27.88
CA GLU A 290 -11.85 16.44 -27.25
C GLU A 290 -11.35 17.23 -26.02
N SER A 291 -11.87 18.45 -25.82
CA SER A 291 -11.79 19.19 -24.57
C SER A 291 -13.09 19.95 -24.29
N ALA A 292 -13.42 20.13 -23.01
CA ALA A 292 -14.52 21.00 -22.57
C ALA A 292 -14.02 22.02 -21.56
N LYS A 293 -14.44 23.29 -21.67
CA LYS A 293 -14.06 24.34 -20.72
C LYS A 293 -15.16 24.55 -19.70
N ILE A 294 -14.80 24.53 -18.41
CA ILE A 294 -15.71 24.77 -17.30
C ILE A 294 -15.19 25.92 -16.41
N SER A 295 -16.10 26.56 -15.70
CA SER A 295 -15.77 27.44 -14.58
C SER A 295 -16.11 26.71 -13.28
N TRP A 296 -15.10 26.38 -12.48
CA TRP A 296 -15.28 25.62 -11.25
C TRP A 296 -15.03 26.50 -10.02
N ALA A 297 -16.04 26.60 -9.15
CA ALA A 297 -15.88 27.15 -7.81
C ALA A 297 -15.20 26.10 -6.92
N VAL A 298 -13.89 26.26 -6.72
CA VAL A 298 -13.06 25.32 -5.97
C VAL A 298 -13.47 25.38 -4.49
N PRO A 299 -13.79 24.25 -3.84
CA PRO A 299 -14.11 24.23 -2.42
C PRO A 299 -13.03 24.90 -1.56
N ALA A 300 -13.46 25.69 -0.58
CA ALA A 300 -12.57 26.27 0.42
C ALA A 300 -12.14 25.20 1.44
N GLY A 301 -10.94 25.36 2.01
CA GLY A 301 -10.41 24.47 3.06
C GLY A 301 -9.88 23.13 2.55
N LEU A 302 -9.62 23.00 1.25
CA LEU A 302 -8.91 21.84 0.72
C LEU A 302 -7.45 21.88 1.18
N SER A 303 -6.93 20.73 1.59
CA SER A 303 -5.52 20.60 1.97
C SER A 303 -4.62 20.65 0.73
N PRO A 304 -3.48 21.35 0.77
CA PRO A 304 -2.54 21.38 -0.34
C PRO A 304 -2.05 19.98 -0.75
N GLY A 305 -1.82 19.78 -2.04
CA GLY A 305 -1.34 18.51 -2.59
C GLY A 305 -2.28 17.88 -3.62
N LEU A 306 -1.89 16.69 -4.08
CA LEU A 306 -2.65 15.93 -5.07
C LEU A 306 -3.88 15.28 -4.42
N THR A 307 -5.04 15.49 -5.01
CA THR A 307 -6.31 14.88 -4.59
C THR A 307 -7.13 14.45 -5.80
N ARG A 308 -8.16 13.61 -5.60
CA ARG A 308 -9.10 13.23 -6.66
C ARG A 308 -10.51 13.66 -6.29
N ILE A 309 -11.12 14.51 -7.12
CA ILE A 309 -12.43 15.11 -6.84
C ILE A 309 -13.26 15.10 -8.13
N PRO A 310 -14.58 14.76 -8.07
CA PRO A 310 -15.49 14.98 -9.20
C PRO A 310 -15.64 16.48 -9.50
N LEU A 311 -15.52 16.87 -10.76
CA LEU A 311 -15.72 18.24 -11.21
C LEU A 311 -17.13 18.44 -11.80
N PRO A 312 -17.64 19.67 -11.86
CA PRO A 312 -18.85 19.96 -12.63
C PRO A 312 -18.66 19.59 -14.12
N GLY A 313 -19.62 18.89 -14.71
CA GLY A 313 -19.63 18.53 -16.14
C GLY A 313 -20.99 18.79 -16.78
N ALA A 314 -21.05 18.76 -18.12
CA ALA A 314 -22.26 19.08 -18.88
C ALA A 314 -23.46 18.16 -18.57
N ASN A 315 -23.17 16.89 -18.27
CA ASN A 315 -24.15 15.84 -18.00
C ASN A 315 -24.16 15.38 -16.53
N GLY A 316 -23.74 16.26 -15.62
CA GLY A 316 -23.50 15.94 -14.21
C GLY A 316 -22.01 15.90 -13.86
N PRO A 317 -21.66 15.50 -12.63
CA PRO A 317 -20.26 15.44 -12.20
C PRO A 317 -19.43 14.48 -13.06
N THR A 318 -18.15 14.83 -13.26
CA THR A 318 -17.18 13.95 -13.91
C THR A 318 -16.87 12.72 -13.05
N ASN A 319 -16.16 11.74 -13.60
CA ASN A 319 -15.41 10.79 -12.78
C ASN A 319 -14.43 11.55 -11.86
N PRO A 320 -14.01 10.99 -10.70
CA PRO A 320 -13.00 11.63 -9.85
C PRO A 320 -11.67 11.84 -10.61
N VAL A 321 -11.31 13.11 -10.82
CA VAL A 321 -10.11 13.52 -11.56
C VAL A 321 -9.05 14.05 -10.61
N ALA A 322 -7.79 13.85 -11.00
CA ALA A 322 -6.66 14.36 -10.25
C ALA A 322 -6.58 15.90 -10.34
N VAL A 323 -6.39 16.54 -9.20
CA VAL A 323 -6.23 17.99 -9.05
C VAL A 323 -5.11 18.23 -8.05
N VAL A 324 -4.21 19.17 -8.35
CA VAL A 324 -3.25 19.66 -7.37
C VAL A 324 -3.81 20.91 -6.70
N VAL A 325 -4.12 20.80 -5.42
CA VAL A 325 -4.45 21.96 -4.59
C VAL A 325 -3.14 22.71 -4.31
N ASN A 326 -2.98 23.84 -4.97
CA ASN A 326 -1.77 24.67 -4.96
C ASN A 326 -1.79 25.65 -3.79
N ASP A 327 -0.67 25.73 -3.07
CA ASP A 327 -0.38 26.66 -1.97
C ASP A 327 0.77 27.62 -2.28
N LEU A 328 1.27 27.62 -3.51
CA LEU A 328 2.33 28.50 -4.02
C LEU A 328 1.76 29.56 -4.96
N PRO A 329 2.46 30.68 -5.21
CA PRO A 329 2.06 31.65 -6.23
C PRO A 329 1.81 30.96 -7.58
N PRO A 330 0.58 31.02 -8.14
CA PRO A 330 0.24 30.28 -9.34
C PRO A 330 0.90 30.90 -10.57
N VAL A 331 1.43 30.03 -11.44
CA VAL A 331 1.92 30.37 -12.76
C VAL A 331 1.23 29.45 -13.76
N HIS A 332 0.63 30.03 -14.79
CA HIS A 332 0.20 29.29 -15.96
C HIS A 332 1.24 29.48 -17.05
N GLU A 333 1.58 28.38 -17.71
CA GLU A 333 2.36 28.42 -18.94
C GLU A 333 1.72 29.40 -19.93
N ALA A 334 2.54 30.30 -20.47
CA ALA A 334 2.11 31.32 -21.40
C ALA A 334 2.12 30.76 -22.83
N ALA A 335 1.07 31.06 -23.61
CA ALA A 335 1.06 30.75 -25.03
C ALA A 335 2.21 31.49 -25.75
N GLY A 336 3.04 30.76 -26.50
CA GLY A 336 4.16 31.31 -27.25
C GLY A 336 5.37 30.37 -27.29
N ASP A 337 6.47 30.81 -27.92
CA ASP A 337 7.74 30.09 -27.88
C ASP A 337 8.36 30.22 -26.48
N ASN A 338 8.49 29.11 -25.79
CA ASN A 338 9.13 28.94 -24.49
C ASN A 338 10.17 27.80 -24.53
N ASN A 339 10.66 27.41 -25.72
CA ASN A 339 11.37 26.14 -25.93
C ASN A 339 12.88 26.23 -25.69
N SER A 340 13.36 27.34 -25.13
CA SER A 340 14.79 27.56 -24.86
C SER A 340 15.02 28.52 -23.69
N PRO A 341 16.22 28.53 -23.06
CA PRO A 341 16.57 29.53 -22.04
C PRO A 341 16.45 30.99 -22.50
N ALA A 342 16.53 31.24 -23.81
CA ALA A 342 16.43 32.58 -24.37
C ALA A 342 14.96 33.06 -24.46
N THR A 343 14.03 32.14 -24.72
CA THR A 343 12.59 32.40 -24.90
C THR A 343 11.76 32.02 -23.66
N GLY A 344 12.35 31.31 -22.70
CA GLY A 344 11.67 30.74 -21.55
C GLY A 344 10.99 31.75 -20.62
N GLN A 345 9.77 31.40 -20.20
CA GLN A 345 8.91 32.21 -19.35
C GLN A 345 9.55 32.49 -18.00
N THR A 346 9.67 33.75 -17.60
CA THR A 346 10.26 34.10 -16.30
C THR A 346 9.29 33.81 -15.15
N VAL A 347 9.79 33.13 -14.11
CA VAL A 347 9.05 32.73 -12.91
C VAL A 347 9.79 33.14 -11.63
N SER A 348 9.06 33.27 -10.53
CA SER A 348 9.59 33.57 -9.20
C SER A 348 9.74 32.31 -8.34
N ILE A 349 10.63 32.33 -7.35
CA ILE A 349 10.73 31.26 -6.34
C ILE A 349 10.19 31.78 -5.00
N PRO A 350 9.16 31.15 -4.40
CA PRO A 350 8.45 29.96 -4.87
C PRO A 350 7.35 30.24 -5.91
N SER A 351 6.95 29.21 -6.67
CA SER A 351 5.77 29.24 -7.56
C SER A 351 5.24 27.82 -7.85
N GLY A 352 3.95 27.73 -8.15
CA GLY A 352 3.30 26.51 -8.65
C GLY A 352 2.96 26.66 -10.13
N ILE A 353 3.67 25.96 -11.00
CA ILE A 353 3.59 26.14 -12.45
C ILE A 353 2.72 25.05 -13.06
N SER A 354 1.62 25.40 -13.71
CA SER A 354 0.83 24.46 -14.52
C SER A 354 1.11 24.66 -16.01
N GLY A 355 1.39 23.58 -16.72
CA GLY A 355 1.60 23.59 -18.17
C GLY A 355 1.23 22.27 -18.84
N CYS A 356 1.46 22.19 -20.14
CA CYS A 356 1.17 21.02 -20.97
C CYS A 356 2.15 20.94 -22.14
N MET A 357 2.75 19.78 -22.39
CA MET A 357 3.44 19.56 -23.67
C MET A 357 2.37 19.53 -24.77
N GLU A 358 2.18 20.61 -25.52
CA GLU A 358 1.06 20.76 -26.45
C GLU A 358 1.24 19.88 -27.70
N THR A 359 2.49 19.68 -28.12
CA THR A 359 2.83 19.01 -29.38
C THR A 359 3.99 18.02 -29.23
N GLU A 360 4.21 17.17 -30.24
CA GLU A 360 5.39 16.30 -30.28
C GLU A 360 6.68 17.15 -30.34
N SER A 361 7.71 16.73 -29.60
CA SER A 361 8.97 17.43 -29.41
C SER A 361 8.85 18.80 -28.72
N ASP A 362 7.73 19.04 -28.03
CA ASP A 362 7.57 20.22 -27.21
C ASP A 362 8.48 20.18 -25.97
N ILE A 363 8.98 21.35 -25.60
CA ILE A 363 9.90 21.57 -24.49
C ILE A 363 9.48 22.87 -23.85
N ASP A 364 9.22 22.86 -22.54
CA ASP A 364 8.94 24.09 -21.81
C ASP A 364 10.15 24.52 -21.01
N CYS A 365 10.52 25.79 -21.15
CA CYS A 365 11.59 26.43 -20.43
C CYS A 365 11.08 27.56 -19.53
N PHE A 366 11.38 27.48 -18.23
CA PHE A 366 11.06 28.50 -17.25
C PHE A 366 12.34 29.11 -16.68
N THR A 367 12.47 30.43 -16.74
CA THR A 367 13.69 31.13 -16.30
C THR A 367 13.53 31.75 -14.92
N PHE A 368 14.58 31.72 -14.11
CA PHE A 368 14.58 32.31 -12.76
C PHE A 368 15.96 32.86 -12.40
N GLU A 369 16.03 33.74 -11.41
CA GLU A 369 17.28 34.26 -10.85
C GLU A 369 17.60 33.60 -9.51
N ALA A 370 18.88 33.30 -9.28
CA ALA A 370 19.38 32.75 -8.02
C ALA A 370 20.75 33.33 -7.66
N LYS A 371 21.05 33.39 -6.36
CA LYS A 371 22.37 33.77 -5.84
C LYS A 371 23.21 32.53 -5.53
N ALA A 372 24.53 32.68 -5.55
CA ALA A 372 25.46 31.64 -5.15
C ALA A 372 25.09 31.11 -3.75
N GLY A 373 24.90 29.80 -3.66
CA GLY A 373 24.51 29.11 -2.43
C GLY A 373 23.00 29.02 -2.17
N ASP A 374 22.15 29.67 -2.99
CA ASP A 374 20.70 29.51 -2.88
C ASP A 374 20.32 28.03 -3.09
N LEU A 375 19.42 27.54 -2.23
CA LEU A 375 18.84 26.20 -2.33
C LEU A 375 17.50 26.28 -3.06
N ILE A 376 17.32 25.41 -4.05
CA ILE A 376 16.15 25.36 -4.91
C ILE A 376 15.71 23.90 -5.04
N GLY A 377 14.42 23.64 -4.91
CA GLY A 377 13.82 22.33 -5.10
C GLY A 377 12.71 22.40 -6.14
N LEU A 378 12.51 21.28 -6.84
CA LEU A 378 11.42 21.10 -7.79
C LEU A 378 10.78 19.72 -7.62
N ASP A 379 9.45 19.68 -7.62
CA ASP A 379 8.64 18.44 -7.54
C ASP A 379 7.59 18.49 -8.65
N VAL A 380 7.72 17.62 -9.64
CA VAL A 380 6.83 17.56 -10.82
C VAL A 380 5.71 16.57 -10.58
N ILE A 381 4.46 17.00 -10.66
CA ILE A 381 3.31 16.11 -10.59
C ILE A 381 2.75 15.94 -12.01
N SER A 382 2.86 14.74 -12.57
CA SER A 382 2.31 14.36 -13.88
C SER A 382 1.74 12.94 -13.83
N ARG A 383 2.60 11.92 -13.82
CA ARG A 383 2.25 10.49 -13.76
C ARG A 383 1.49 10.17 -12.48
N ARG A 384 1.83 10.79 -11.34
CA ARG A 384 1.04 10.65 -10.09
C ARG A 384 -0.40 11.16 -10.26
N ALA A 385 -0.64 12.13 -11.13
CA ALA A 385 -1.97 12.62 -11.46
C ALA A 385 -2.67 11.77 -12.56
N GLY A 386 -1.99 10.79 -13.16
CA GLY A 386 -2.50 9.96 -14.24
C GLY A 386 -2.32 10.56 -15.64
N ALA A 387 -1.54 11.63 -15.77
CA ALA A 387 -1.15 12.19 -17.06
C ALA A 387 -0.17 11.26 -17.82
N GLN A 388 0.02 11.52 -19.11
CA GLN A 388 0.84 10.68 -20.00
C GLN A 388 2.30 11.12 -20.11
N LEU A 389 2.59 12.34 -19.67
CA LEU A 389 3.92 12.90 -19.65
C LEU A 389 4.80 12.13 -18.67
N ASP A 390 5.90 11.62 -19.19
CA ASP A 390 7.03 11.03 -18.46
C ASP A 390 8.12 12.10 -18.33
N PRO A 391 8.07 12.96 -17.28
CA PRO A 391 8.82 14.19 -17.25
C PRO A 391 10.31 13.97 -16.97
N ILE A 392 11.16 14.43 -17.89
CA ILE A 392 12.55 14.76 -17.57
C ILE A 392 12.64 16.25 -17.28
N VAL A 393 13.25 16.60 -16.14
CA VAL A 393 13.58 17.97 -15.79
C VAL A 393 15.08 18.21 -15.77
N SER A 394 15.51 19.32 -16.35
CA SER A 394 16.90 19.79 -16.30
C SER A 394 17.01 21.20 -15.71
N ILE A 395 18.07 21.46 -14.95
CA ILE A 395 18.47 22.82 -14.55
C ILE A 395 19.62 23.25 -15.47
N LEU A 396 19.43 24.36 -16.16
CA LEU A 396 20.37 24.91 -17.15
C LEU A 396 20.98 26.22 -16.66
N ASN A 397 22.23 26.49 -17.04
CA ASN A 397 22.85 27.80 -16.90
C ASN A 397 22.33 28.81 -17.95
N ALA A 398 22.75 30.07 -17.83
CA ALA A 398 22.34 31.14 -18.74
C ALA A 398 22.69 30.92 -20.22
N GLN A 399 23.68 30.07 -20.52
CA GLN A 399 24.11 29.71 -21.88
C GLN A 399 23.43 28.42 -22.40
N GLY A 400 22.50 27.84 -21.63
CA GLY A 400 21.84 26.57 -21.96
C GLY A 400 22.66 25.32 -21.65
N GLY A 401 23.80 25.46 -20.97
CA GLY A 401 24.57 24.32 -20.47
C GLY A 401 23.86 23.65 -19.30
N ARG A 402 23.60 22.35 -19.41
CA ARG A 402 22.92 21.55 -18.38
C ARG A 402 23.80 21.35 -17.14
N LEU A 403 23.26 21.71 -15.97
CA LEU A 403 23.90 21.59 -14.66
C LEU A 403 23.37 20.39 -13.87
N LEU A 404 22.12 20.00 -14.10
CA LEU A 404 21.43 18.88 -13.45
C LEU A 404 20.38 18.31 -14.41
N GLU A 405 20.11 17.01 -14.31
CA GLU A 405 18.97 16.31 -14.93
C GLU A 405 18.34 15.37 -13.90
N SER A 406 17.02 15.27 -13.90
CA SER A 406 16.20 14.41 -13.03
C SER A 406 15.04 13.84 -13.84
N ASP A 407 14.68 12.58 -13.58
CA ASP A 407 13.70 11.80 -14.34
C ASP A 407 12.77 11.05 -13.38
N ASP A 408 13.09 9.81 -13.01
CA ASP A 408 12.33 9.07 -12.00
C ASP A 408 12.68 9.51 -10.57
N GLN A 409 11.66 9.68 -9.73
CA GLN A 409 11.85 9.82 -8.29
C GLN A 409 11.76 8.47 -7.57
N SER A 410 12.62 8.32 -6.55
CA SER A 410 12.47 7.29 -5.52
C SER A 410 12.57 7.91 -4.13
N ALA A 411 11.59 7.62 -3.28
CA ALA A 411 11.55 8.05 -1.88
C ALA A 411 11.34 6.83 -0.98
N GLY A 412 12.44 6.15 -0.64
CA GLY A 412 12.37 4.84 0.02
C GLY A 412 11.81 3.77 -0.93
N SER A 413 10.75 3.09 -0.51
CA SER A 413 10.07 2.06 -1.33
C SER A 413 9.03 2.62 -2.31
N ILE A 414 8.82 3.94 -2.32
CA ILE A 414 7.86 4.58 -3.21
C ILE A 414 8.63 5.11 -4.42
N SER A 415 8.42 4.53 -5.59
CA SER A 415 8.93 5.04 -6.87
C SER A 415 7.81 5.69 -7.67
N SER A 416 8.18 6.63 -8.53
CA SER A 416 7.29 7.26 -9.47
C SER A 416 8.09 7.79 -10.64
N GLN A 417 7.50 7.71 -11.84
CA GLN A 417 8.01 8.30 -13.08
C GLN A 417 7.97 9.84 -13.11
N ASP A 418 7.70 10.47 -11.97
CA ASP A 418 7.67 11.94 -11.86
C ASP A 418 9.02 12.44 -11.34
N ALA A 419 9.56 13.50 -11.96
CA ALA A 419 10.82 14.10 -11.56
C ALA A 419 10.78 14.84 -10.22
N LEU A 420 11.86 14.69 -9.47
CA LEU A 420 12.11 15.35 -8.19
C LEU A 420 13.57 15.78 -8.08
N VAL A 421 13.78 17.07 -7.84
CA VAL A 421 15.03 17.58 -7.29
C VAL A 421 14.74 18.10 -5.90
N ASP A 422 15.05 17.28 -4.89
CA ASP A 422 14.83 17.62 -3.48
C ASP A 422 15.58 18.91 -3.09
N LEU A 423 16.81 19.07 -3.59
CA LEU A 423 17.69 20.21 -3.33
C LEU A 423 18.79 20.33 -4.41
N TRP A 424 18.84 21.49 -5.05
CA TRP A 424 19.94 21.95 -5.89
C TRP A 424 20.50 23.25 -5.33
N GLN A 425 21.83 23.38 -5.31
CA GLN A 425 22.51 24.59 -4.84
C GLN A 425 23.03 25.39 -6.03
N ALA A 426 22.62 26.64 -6.15
CA ALA A 426 23.08 27.52 -7.21
C ALA A 426 24.60 27.79 -7.09
N PRO A 427 25.41 27.50 -8.13
CA PRO A 427 26.86 27.61 -8.03
C PRO A 427 27.38 29.06 -8.07
N ALA A 428 26.61 29.97 -8.65
CA ALA A 428 26.96 31.37 -8.82
C ALA A 428 25.70 32.26 -8.86
N ASP A 429 25.88 33.56 -8.71
CA ASP A 429 24.83 34.54 -9.00
C ASP A 429 24.51 34.54 -10.49
N GLY A 430 23.23 34.49 -10.85
CA GLY A 430 22.83 34.63 -12.24
C GLY A 430 21.43 34.11 -12.58
N LYS A 431 21.17 34.11 -13.88
CA LYS A 431 19.96 33.55 -14.50
C LYS A 431 20.17 32.06 -14.76
N TYR A 432 19.17 31.27 -14.42
CA TYR A 432 19.09 29.83 -14.66
C TYR A 432 17.75 29.50 -15.31
N SER A 433 17.62 28.28 -15.82
CA SER A 433 16.36 27.80 -16.41
C SER A 433 16.02 26.39 -15.96
N ILE A 434 14.74 26.12 -15.76
CA ILE A 434 14.16 24.78 -15.69
C ILE A 434 13.74 24.43 -17.11
N GLU A 435 14.18 23.29 -17.63
CA GLU A 435 13.68 22.69 -18.86
C GLU A 435 12.90 21.44 -18.48
N ILE A 436 11.67 21.28 -18.99
CA ILE A 436 10.86 20.07 -18.85
C ILE A 436 10.47 19.55 -20.24
N ARG A 437 10.50 18.22 -20.40
CA ARG A 437 10.09 17.52 -21.62
C ARG A 437 9.63 16.10 -21.31
N ASP A 438 8.92 15.45 -22.24
CA ASP A 438 8.66 14.01 -22.17
C ASP A 438 9.91 13.20 -22.52
N LEU A 439 10.15 12.09 -21.80
CA LEU A 439 11.25 11.14 -22.03
C LEU A 439 11.35 10.70 -23.50
N HIS A 440 10.21 10.53 -24.16
CA HIS A 440 10.12 10.13 -25.56
C HIS A 440 9.72 11.28 -26.50
N LEU A 441 9.77 12.52 -26.03
CA LEU A 441 9.40 13.73 -26.79
C LEU A 441 7.98 13.67 -27.37
N ARG A 442 7.05 12.99 -26.68
CA ARG A 442 5.63 13.00 -27.02
C ARG A 442 4.95 14.25 -26.45
N GLY A 443 3.79 14.59 -26.98
CA GLY A 443 2.94 15.66 -26.45
C GLY A 443 1.48 15.48 -26.86
N GLY A 444 0.64 16.39 -26.37
CA GLY A 444 -0.79 16.42 -26.57
C GLY A 444 -1.54 16.77 -25.29
N VAL A 445 -2.86 16.89 -25.37
CA VAL A 445 -3.72 17.38 -24.27
C VAL A 445 -3.65 16.57 -22.96
N ASP A 446 -3.14 15.33 -23.00
CA ASP A 446 -2.94 14.47 -21.82
C ASP A 446 -1.55 14.60 -21.18
N PHE A 447 -0.66 15.43 -21.73
CA PHE A 447 0.73 15.63 -21.27
C PHE A 447 0.85 16.86 -20.36
N VAL A 448 -0.13 17.01 -19.46
CA VAL A 448 -0.18 18.09 -18.47
C VAL A 448 0.78 17.83 -17.32
N TYR A 449 1.28 18.90 -16.70
CA TYR A 449 2.11 18.82 -15.51
C TYR A 449 1.83 19.95 -14.52
N PHE A 450 2.28 19.74 -13.29
CA PHE A 450 2.40 20.77 -12.28
C PHE A 450 3.80 20.74 -11.64
N ILE A 451 4.57 21.83 -11.75
CA ILE A 451 5.88 21.96 -11.10
C ILE A 451 5.72 22.78 -9.81
N LYS A 452 6.04 22.18 -8.67
CA LYS A 452 6.28 22.92 -7.43
C LYS A 452 7.71 23.43 -7.44
N LEU A 453 7.92 24.72 -7.63
CA LEU A 453 9.23 25.36 -7.51
C LEU A 453 9.33 26.03 -6.12
N PHE A 454 10.24 25.56 -5.27
CA PHE A 454 10.29 25.99 -3.87
C PHE A 454 11.72 26.18 -3.35
N ARG A 455 11.85 26.85 -2.20
CA ARG A 455 13.10 26.88 -1.43
C ARG A 455 13.10 25.70 -0.45
N PRO A 456 14.03 24.74 -0.57
CA PRO A 456 14.07 23.58 0.30
C PRO A 456 14.27 23.99 1.76
N GLU A 457 13.34 23.58 2.61
CA GLU A 457 13.47 23.68 4.07
C GLU A 457 13.87 22.31 4.64
N PRO A 458 14.66 22.28 5.75
CA PRO A 458 14.96 21.04 6.46
C PRO A 458 13.66 20.32 6.84
N LYS A 459 13.53 19.05 6.45
CA LYS A 459 12.31 18.26 6.66
C LYS A 459 12.62 16.78 6.81
N PHE A 460 11.63 15.98 7.18
CA PHE A 460 11.73 14.53 7.19
C PHE A 460 10.42 13.89 6.75
N SER A 461 10.47 12.63 6.32
CA SER A 461 9.31 11.77 6.15
C SER A 461 9.42 10.54 7.05
N LEU A 462 8.28 9.94 7.37
CA LEU A 462 8.19 8.75 8.20
C LEU A 462 7.47 7.62 7.49
N THR A 463 7.97 6.40 7.65
CA THR A 463 7.31 5.18 7.19
C THR A 463 7.24 4.17 8.33
N LEU A 464 6.13 3.44 8.44
CA LEU A 464 6.00 2.32 9.37
C LEU A 464 6.48 1.03 8.70
N ASP A 465 6.97 0.08 9.50
CA ASP A 465 7.40 -1.23 8.99
C ASP A 465 6.25 -2.17 8.61
N SER A 466 5.05 -1.88 9.10
CA SER A 466 3.84 -2.66 8.87
C SER A 466 2.62 -1.75 8.69
N ASP A 467 1.53 -2.32 8.18
CA ASP A 467 0.20 -1.75 8.02
C ASP A 467 -0.80 -2.31 9.05
N LYS A 468 -0.36 -3.25 9.88
CA LYS A 468 -1.17 -3.90 10.91
C LYS A 468 -0.32 -4.32 12.10
N THR A 469 -0.91 -4.27 13.29
CA THR A 469 -0.26 -4.73 14.51
C THR A 469 -1.24 -5.55 15.36
N PRO A 470 -1.26 -6.88 15.19
CA PRO A 470 -2.00 -7.75 16.10
C PRO A 470 -1.27 -7.83 17.45
N LEU A 471 -2.06 -7.69 18.51
CA LEU A 471 -1.70 -7.85 19.91
C LEU A 471 -2.46 -9.04 20.48
N VAL A 472 -2.04 -9.47 21.67
CA VAL A 472 -2.70 -10.52 22.45
C VAL A 472 -2.94 -9.97 23.85
N PRO A 473 -3.96 -10.39 24.59
CA PRO A 473 -4.22 -9.89 25.93
C PRO A 473 -2.98 -10.02 26.83
N GLY A 474 -2.54 -8.90 27.42
CA GLY A 474 -1.33 -8.79 28.23
C GLY A 474 0.00 -8.80 27.47
N GLY A 475 -0.03 -9.00 26.16
CA GLY A 475 1.14 -8.99 25.29
C GLY A 475 1.46 -7.59 24.77
N SER A 476 2.67 -7.45 24.23
CA SER A 476 3.13 -6.24 23.55
C SER A 476 3.69 -6.55 22.16
N THR A 477 3.59 -5.59 21.24
CA THR A 477 4.13 -5.71 19.87
C THR A 477 4.74 -4.36 19.46
N PRO A 478 5.97 -4.34 18.89
CA PRO A 478 6.59 -3.12 18.41
C PRO A 478 5.97 -2.70 17.09
N LEU A 479 5.92 -1.39 16.89
CA LEU A 479 5.71 -0.72 15.62
C LEU A 479 6.95 0.12 15.36
N TYR A 480 7.70 -0.21 14.32
CA TYR A 480 8.92 0.50 13.99
C TYR A 480 8.64 1.67 13.06
N VAL A 481 9.34 2.78 13.29
CA VAL A 481 9.17 4.01 12.52
C VAL A 481 10.51 4.41 11.94
N ARG A 482 10.60 4.38 10.61
CA ARG A 482 11.79 4.80 9.87
C ARG A 482 11.68 6.26 9.49
N VAL A 483 12.77 7.01 9.70
CA VAL A 483 12.90 8.39 9.23
C VAL A 483 13.70 8.45 7.94
N GLN A 484 13.22 9.22 6.96
CA GLN A 484 14.05 9.73 5.87
C GLN A 484 14.28 11.21 6.11
N ARG A 485 15.54 11.57 6.37
CA ARG A 485 15.98 12.93 6.65
C ARG A 485 16.27 13.64 5.34
N LYS A 486 15.69 14.82 5.13
CA LYS A 486 15.83 15.59 3.88
C LYS A 486 16.29 17.02 4.17
N ASN A 487 16.96 17.62 3.18
CA ASN A 487 17.32 19.04 3.17
C ASN A 487 18.08 19.52 4.42
N GLY A 488 18.95 18.67 4.97
CA GLY A 488 19.78 18.99 6.14
C GLY A 488 19.11 18.81 7.50
N PHE A 489 17.90 18.24 7.58
CA PHE A 489 17.31 17.91 8.88
C PHE A 489 18.08 16.79 9.58
N ASP A 490 18.63 17.06 10.77
CA ASP A 490 19.40 16.08 11.57
C ASP A 490 18.84 15.89 12.99
N GLY A 491 17.76 16.61 13.34
CA GLY A 491 17.20 16.65 14.69
C GLY A 491 16.57 15.34 15.17
N GLU A 492 16.39 15.21 16.47
CA GLU A 492 15.60 14.12 17.05
C GLU A 492 14.13 14.21 16.60
N VAL A 493 13.46 13.06 16.45
CA VAL A 493 12.03 12.99 16.14
C VAL A 493 11.31 12.25 17.27
N GLN A 494 10.50 12.96 18.03
CA GLN A 494 9.64 12.38 19.06
C GLN A 494 8.42 11.72 18.41
N LEU A 495 8.18 10.44 18.69
CA LEU A 495 7.05 9.72 18.11
C LEU A 495 5.77 9.93 18.93
N GLY A 496 4.63 9.86 18.26
CA GLY A 496 3.31 9.93 18.83
C GLY A 496 2.32 9.04 18.07
N ILE A 497 1.22 8.68 18.73
CA ILE A 497 0.19 7.81 18.18
C ILE A 497 -1.19 8.21 18.72
N GLU A 498 -2.20 8.09 17.88
CA GLU A 498 -3.60 8.32 18.22
C GLU A 498 -4.52 7.26 17.59
N GLY A 499 -5.77 7.19 18.06
CA GLY A 499 -6.78 6.26 17.53
C GLY A 499 -6.68 4.83 18.05
N LEU A 500 -5.98 4.60 19.18
CA LEU A 500 -5.85 3.26 19.76
C LEU A 500 -7.22 2.64 20.11
N PRO A 501 -7.41 1.33 19.90
CA PRO A 501 -8.62 0.66 20.34
C PRO A 501 -8.66 0.52 21.87
N SER A 502 -9.85 0.28 22.41
CA SER A 502 -10.07 0.15 23.86
C SER A 502 -9.18 -0.94 24.47
N GLY A 503 -8.55 -0.68 25.61
CA GLY A 503 -7.69 -1.64 26.30
C GLY A 503 -6.30 -1.80 25.68
N VAL A 504 -5.90 -0.92 24.75
CA VAL A 504 -4.53 -0.84 24.22
C VAL A 504 -3.90 0.49 24.60
N THR A 505 -2.64 0.42 25.03
CA THR A 505 -1.80 1.57 25.36
C THR A 505 -0.55 1.59 24.48
N ALA A 506 0.11 2.74 24.40
CA ALA A 506 1.35 2.89 23.64
C ALA A 506 2.45 3.55 24.49
N THR A 507 3.65 2.98 24.44
CA THR A 507 4.89 3.64 24.89
C THR A 507 5.60 4.19 23.66
N CYS A 508 5.57 5.50 23.48
CA CYS A 508 6.16 6.15 22.30
C CYS A 508 7.64 6.48 22.56
N GLY A 509 8.53 5.88 21.77
CA GLY A 509 9.95 6.21 21.77
C GLY A 509 10.27 7.45 20.95
N ARG A 510 11.54 7.55 20.55
CA ARG A 510 12.05 8.62 19.69
C ARG A 510 13.05 8.08 18.70
N ILE A 511 13.23 8.81 17.60
CA ILE A 511 14.29 8.59 16.63
C ILE A 511 15.41 9.57 16.96
N LEU A 512 16.57 9.06 17.38
CA LEU A 512 17.70 9.92 17.77
C LEU A 512 18.17 10.80 16.60
N ALA A 513 18.75 11.94 16.96
CA ALA A 513 19.40 12.84 16.00
C ALA A 513 20.51 12.14 15.20
N GLY A 514 20.74 12.61 13.97
CA GLY A 514 21.71 12.03 13.04
C GLY A 514 21.14 10.91 12.17
N ALA A 515 21.98 10.35 11.30
CA ALA A 515 21.56 9.33 10.34
C ALA A 515 21.54 7.93 10.98
N SER A 516 20.53 7.13 10.63
CA SER A 516 20.53 5.64 10.64
C SER A 516 20.13 4.86 11.91
N ILE A 517 19.17 5.33 12.70
CA ILE A 517 18.40 4.41 13.57
C ILE A 517 16.90 4.57 13.38
N ASP A 518 16.17 3.47 13.52
CA ASP A 518 14.71 3.48 13.51
C ASP A 518 14.20 3.79 14.92
N GLY A 519 13.04 4.45 15.01
CA GLY A 519 12.32 4.59 16.27
C GLY A 519 11.36 3.43 16.48
N MET A 520 10.80 3.37 17.68
CA MET A 520 9.82 2.35 18.02
C MET A 520 8.69 2.96 18.85
N ILE A 521 7.47 2.52 18.58
CA ILE A 521 6.33 2.64 19.47
C ILE A 521 6.00 1.23 19.94
N LEU A 522 5.97 1.01 21.25
CA LEU A 522 5.56 -0.29 21.80
C LEU A 522 4.08 -0.24 22.17
N LEU A 523 3.27 -1.06 21.49
CA LEU A 523 1.86 -1.22 21.80
C LEU A 523 1.69 -2.35 22.82
N THR A 524 0.84 -2.14 23.83
CA THR A 524 0.56 -3.12 24.89
C THR A 524 -0.94 -3.23 25.12
N ALA A 525 -1.48 -4.44 25.01
CA ALA A 525 -2.85 -4.73 25.38
C ALA A 525 -2.96 -5.04 26.88
N GLU A 526 -4.04 -4.61 27.52
CA GLU A 526 -4.34 -4.99 28.89
C GLU A 526 -4.45 -6.52 29.05
N PRO A 527 -4.11 -7.10 30.22
CA PRO A 527 -4.15 -8.55 30.44
C PRO A 527 -5.47 -9.24 30.09
N ASN A 528 -6.59 -8.52 30.21
CA ASN A 528 -7.94 -9.02 29.92
C ASN A 528 -8.62 -8.19 28.82
N ALA A 529 -7.85 -7.56 27.93
CA ALA A 529 -8.40 -6.80 26.82
C ALA A 529 -9.34 -7.68 25.99
N ALA A 530 -10.57 -7.21 25.77
CA ALA A 530 -11.50 -7.88 24.88
C ALA A 530 -11.04 -7.74 23.41
N PRO A 531 -11.43 -8.67 22.52
CA PRO A 531 -11.18 -8.51 21.09
C PRO A 531 -11.70 -7.17 20.59
N THR A 532 -10.84 -6.44 19.90
CA THR A 532 -11.12 -5.09 19.41
C THR A 532 -10.17 -4.73 18.28
N ALA A 533 -10.53 -3.75 17.46
CA ALA A 533 -9.64 -3.19 16.45
C ALA A 533 -9.98 -1.74 16.17
N ALA A 534 -8.97 -0.95 15.82
CA ALA A 534 -9.12 0.41 15.34
C ALA A 534 -7.98 0.78 14.39
N ASN A 535 -8.26 1.73 13.49
CA ASN A 535 -7.20 2.36 12.71
C ASN A 535 -6.53 3.45 13.55
N ILE A 536 -5.21 3.47 13.51
CA ILE A 536 -4.37 4.44 14.22
C ILE A 536 -3.77 5.46 13.25
N ARG A 537 -3.29 6.58 13.79
CA ARG A 537 -2.35 7.47 13.09
C ARG A 537 -1.09 7.61 13.92
N VAL A 538 0.07 7.54 13.25
CA VAL A 538 1.38 7.72 13.87
C VAL A 538 1.96 9.04 13.38
N THR A 539 2.49 9.83 14.30
CA THR A 539 3.14 11.10 14.00
C THR A 539 4.55 11.14 14.55
N GLY A 540 5.41 11.96 13.95
CA GLY A 540 6.68 12.36 14.56
C GLY A 540 6.82 13.86 14.59
N ARG A 541 7.40 14.34 15.69
CA ARG A 541 7.64 15.75 15.97
C ARG A 541 9.13 16.02 16.01
N GLY A 542 9.60 16.87 15.11
CA GLY A 542 10.99 17.32 15.07
C GLY A 542 11.07 18.84 15.24
N THR A 543 12.26 19.37 15.54
CA THR A 543 12.49 20.81 15.61
C THR A 543 13.56 21.19 14.60
N VAL A 544 13.29 22.23 13.81
CA VAL A 544 14.27 22.86 12.92
C VAL A 544 14.60 24.25 13.41
N LYS A 545 15.87 24.64 13.30
CA LYS A 545 16.30 26.01 13.54
C LYS A 545 16.15 26.79 12.23
N THR A 546 15.15 27.65 12.14
CA THR A 546 15.10 28.66 11.08
C THR A 546 15.83 29.92 11.53
N LYS A 547 16.07 30.86 10.62
CA LYS A 547 16.76 32.13 10.96
C LYS A 547 16.01 32.95 12.02
N ASP A 548 14.70 32.74 12.17
CA ASP A 548 13.83 33.63 12.94
C ASP A 548 13.25 33.00 14.22
N GLN A 549 13.21 31.67 14.37
CA GLN A 549 12.89 30.95 15.63
C GLN A 549 12.99 29.41 15.45
N PRO A 550 12.96 28.61 16.54
CA PRO A 550 12.71 27.17 16.43
C PRO A 550 11.31 26.92 15.87
N GLN A 551 11.21 26.11 14.82
CA GLN A 551 9.93 25.68 14.24
C GLN A 551 9.74 24.19 14.49
N GLU A 552 8.55 23.81 14.96
CA GLU A 552 8.14 22.41 15.09
C GLU A 552 7.65 21.88 13.74
N LEU A 553 8.12 20.68 13.38
CA LEU A 553 7.64 19.90 12.25
C LEU A 553 6.83 18.73 12.78
N VAL A 554 5.60 18.56 12.30
CA VAL A 554 4.75 17.41 12.61
C VAL A 554 4.48 16.65 11.31
N VAL A 555 4.87 15.38 11.27
CA VAL A 555 4.76 14.54 10.08
C VAL A 555 3.99 13.28 10.42
N GLU A 556 2.94 12.96 9.65
CA GLU A 556 2.24 11.67 9.73
C GLU A 556 3.05 10.59 9.01
N ALA A 557 3.18 9.42 9.63
CA ALA A 557 3.90 8.29 9.06
C ALA A 557 3.02 7.51 8.07
N VAL A 558 3.62 7.09 6.96
CA VAL A 558 2.96 6.25 5.96
C VAL A 558 3.07 4.77 6.37
N PRO A 559 1.95 4.07 6.62
CA PRO A 559 1.99 2.63 6.85
C PRO A 559 2.41 1.88 5.60
N MET A 560 3.22 0.83 5.76
CA MET A 560 3.70 0.03 4.63
C MET A 560 3.25 -1.42 4.78
N GLN A 561 2.58 -1.97 3.78
CA GLN A 561 2.31 -3.41 3.73
C GLN A 561 3.46 -4.12 3.03
N GLU A 562 3.93 -5.21 3.62
CA GLU A 562 4.82 -6.14 2.94
C GLU A 562 4.08 -6.89 1.82
N ASN A 563 4.70 -7.01 0.65
CA ASN A 563 4.27 -7.87 -0.45
C ASN A 563 5.38 -8.88 -0.76
N TYR A 564 5.01 -10.15 -0.96
CA TYR A 564 5.96 -11.20 -1.29
C TYR A 564 6.32 -11.21 -2.77
N MET A 565 7.62 -11.31 -3.05
CA MET A 565 8.16 -11.42 -4.40
C MET A 565 8.68 -12.84 -4.65
N PRO A 566 8.73 -13.28 -5.92
CA PRO A 566 9.37 -14.54 -6.30
C PRO A 566 10.76 -14.72 -5.67
N GLY A 567 11.05 -15.95 -5.21
CA GLY A 567 12.32 -16.28 -4.56
C GLY A 567 12.43 -15.87 -3.08
N GLY A 568 11.32 -15.47 -2.44
CA GLY A 568 11.29 -15.09 -1.02
C GLY A 568 11.72 -13.64 -0.77
N GLY A 569 11.77 -12.82 -1.82
CA GLY A 569 11.98 -11.38 -1.71
C GLY A 569 10.79 -10.69 -1.05
N ARG A 570 11.02 -9.48 -0.53
CA ARG A 570 10.02 -8.65 0.14
C ARG A 570 10.01 -7.27 -0.49
N SER A 571 8.85 -6.83 -0.94
CA SER A 571 8.59 -5.43 -1.32
C SER A 571 7.68 -4.79 -0.27
N HIS A 572 7.56 -3.46 -0.32
CA HIS A 572 6.69 -2.70 0.58
C HIS A 572 5.83 -1.74 -0.23
N TRP A 573 4.53 -1.72 0.06
CA TRP A 573 3.58 -0.84 -0.60
C TRP A 573 2.91 0.10 0.40
N PRO A 574 2.76 1.40 0.11
CA PRO A 574 2.12 2.35 1.01
C PRO A 574 0.62 2.07 1.17
N MET A 575 0.12 2.15 2.41
CA MET A 575 -1.27 1.89 2.75
C MET A 575 -1.96 3.13 3.32
N LEU A 576 -3.28 3.20 3.13
CA LEU A 576 -4.11 4.28 3.67
C LEU A 576 -4.49 4.08 5.14
N MET A 577 -4.29 2.88 5.68
CA MET A 577 -4.73 2.50 7.02
C MET A 577 -3.68 1.64 7.73
N HIS A 578 -3.42 1.97 9.00
CA HIS A 578 -2.76 1.07 9.93
C HIS A 578 -3.75 0.53 10.95
N THR A 579 -3.92 -0.78 11.05
CA THR A 579 -4.89 -1.38 11.98
C THR A 579 -4.23 -2.04 13.17
N VAL A 580 -4.55 -1.57 14.39
CA VAL A 580 -4.19 -2.26 15.64
C VAL A 580 -5.37 -3.13 16.06
N SER A 581 -5.11 -4.39 16.39
CA SER A 581 -6.16 -5.33 16.81
C SER A 581 -5.71 -6.17 17.99
N VAL A 582 -6.61 -6.49 18.92
CA VAL A 582 -6.38 -7.49 19.98
C VAL A 582 -6.99 -8.81 19.53
N ALA A 583 -6.14 -9.79 19.22
CA ALA A 583 -6.50 -11.16 18.86
C ALA A 583 -6.93 -11.95 20.11
N SER A 584 -7.76 -12.98 19.94
CA SER A 584 -8.16 -13.91 21.00
C SER A 584 -7.26 -15.16 21.06
N VAL A 585 -6.48 -15.42 20.01
CA VAL A 585 -5.59 -16.59 19.89
C VAL A 585 -4.16 -16.14 19.60
N SER A 586 -3.18 -16.81 20.21
CA SER A 586 -1.76 -16.65 19.92
C SER A 586 -0.94 -17.85 20.38
N ASP A 587 0.20 -18.07 19.73
CA ASP A 587 1.19 -19.08 20.11
C ASP A 587 2.01 -18.65 21.35
N LEU A 588 2.24 -17.35 21.51
CA LEU A 588 3.07 -16.77 22.57
C LEU A 588 2.29 -15.71 23.36
N LEU A 589 2.09 -15.98 24.65
CA LEU A 589 1.25 -15.16 25.53
C LEU A 589 2.02 -14.00 26.18
N ALA A 590 3.29 -14.20 26.50
CA ALA A 590 4.14 -13.15 27.05
C ALA A 590 5.63 -13.41 26.82
N VAL A 591 6.40 -12.33 26.76
CA VAL A 591 7.86 -12.33 26.91
C VAL A 591 8.16 -11.43 28.11
N LYS A 592 9.00 -11.89 29.03
CA LYS A 592 9.40 -11.16 30.23
C LYS A 592 10.90 -10.98 30.23
N THR A 593 11.37 -9.83 30.71
CA THR A 593 12.78 -9.48 30.74
C THR A 593 13.21 -9.08 32.15
N THR A 594 14.45 -9.37 32.52
CA THR A 594 15.09 -8.85 33.73
C THR A 594 16.58 -8.58 33.44
N PRO A 595 17.09 -7.35 33.64
CA PRO A 595 16.38 -6.15 34.08
C PRO A 595 15.50 -5.52 32.98
N ALA A 596 14.60 -4.61 33.36
CA ALA A 596 13.81 -3.79 32.42
C ALA A 596 14.56 -2.52 31.95
N GLU A 597 15.70 -2.21 32.57
CA GLU A 597 16.59 -1.11 32.19
C GLU A 597 18.04 -1.63 32.16
N VAL A 598 18.74 -1.31 31.06
CA VAL A 598 20.13 -1.69 30.84
C VAL A 598 20.96 -0.41 30.71
N VAL A 599 21.92 -0.23 31.60
CA VAL A 599 22.87 0.88 31.56
C VAL A 599 24.24 0.35 31.15
N LEU A 600 24.81 0.82 30.05
CA LEU A 600 26.11 0.39 29.52
C LEU A 600 27.12 1.53 29.55
N LYS A 601 28.36 1.23 29.90
CA LYS A 601 29.54 2.04 29.56
C LYS A 601 30.09 1.60 28.19
N PRO A 602 30.83 2.46 27.47
CA PRO A 602 31.52 2.05 26.25
C PRO A 602 32.45 0.86 26.51
N GLY A 603 32.33 -0.19 25.70
CA GLY A 603 33.05 -1.46 25.86
C GLY A 603 32.45 -2.47 26.86
N GLU A 604 31.35 -2.13 27.56
CA GLU A 604 30.69 -3.02 28.52
C GLU A 604 29.68 -3.95 27.82
N SER A 605 29.49 -5.14 28.41
CA SER A 605 28.42 -6.08 28.05
C SER A 605 27.49 -6.33 29.24
N LYS A 606 26.19 -6.43 29.01
CA LYS A 606 25.18 -6.81 30.02
C LYS A 606 24.19 -7.82 29.49
N THR A 607 23.80 -8.75 30.36
CA THR A 607 22.82 -9.80 30.07
C THR A 607 21.42 -9.34 30.46
N ILE A 608 20.46 -9.59 29.57
CA ILE A 608 19.02 -9.53 29.79
C ILE A 608 18.53 -10.98 29.88
N GLU A 609 18.05 -11.39 31.05
CA GLU A 609 17.40 -12.68 31.25
C GLU A 609 15.98 -12.62 30.70
N ILE A 610 15.57 -13.67 29.97
CA ILE A 610 14.29 -13.71 29.25
C ILE A 610 13.50 -14.94 29.67
N GLU A 611 12.23 -14.74 30.01
CA GLU A 611 11.26 -15.80 30.24
C GLU A 611 10.07 -15.65 29.30
N VAL A 612 9.71 -16.73 28.60
CA VAL A 612 8.55 -16.75 27.70
C VAL A 612 7.40 -17.59 28.26
N VAL A 613 6.17 -17.14 28.02
CA VAL A 613 4.94 -17.85 28.38
C VAL A 613 4.27 -18.34 27.11
N ARG A 614 4.36 -19.65 26.85
CA ARG A 614 3.78 -20.31 25.68
C ARG A 614 2.29 -20.54 25.88
N ALA A 615 1.53 -20.50 24.80
CA ALA A 615 0.15 -20.96 24.84
C ALA A 615 0.08 -22.48 25.15
N PRO A 616 -0.99 -22.96 25.81
CA PRO A 616 -1.15 -24.38 26.08
C PRO A 616 -1.05 -25.23 24.80
N GLY A 617 -0.16 -26.23 24.80
CA GLY A 617 0.06 -27.12 23.66
C GLY A 617 1.01 -26.57 22.57
N PHE A 618 1.50 -25.35 22.69
CA PHE A 618 2.47 -24.80 21.76
C PHE A 618 3.91 -25.24 22.10
N GLU A 619 4.48 -26.10 21.25
CA GLU A 619 5.81 -26.71 21.45
C GLU A 619 6.80 -26.39 20.32
N GLN A 620 6.55 -25.37 19.48
CA GLN A 620 7.48 -25.00 18.40
C GLN A 620 8.63 -24.09 18.88
N ASN A 621 9.66 -23.94 18.06
CA ASN A 621 10.80 -23.08 18.37
C ASN A 621 10.40 -21.60 18.46
N ILE A 622 11.01 -20.88 19.40
CA ILE A 622 10.93 -19.43 19.52
C ILE A 622 12.33 -18.86 19.30
N THR A 623 12.43 -17.81 18.49
CA THR A 623 13.69 -17.05 18.35
C THR A 623 13.54 -15.70 19.05
N LEU A 624 14.51 -15.34 19.88
CA LEU A 624 14.58 -14.08 20.62
C LEU A 624 15.47 -13.10 19.86
N ASP A 625 14.99 -11.88 19.67
CA ASP A 625 15.74 -10.82 18.99
C ASP A 625 15.38 -9.43 19.56
N MET A 626 16.23 -8.43 19.32
CA MET A 626 15.93 -7.02 19.57
C MET A 626 16.08 -6.16 18.32
N VAL A 627 16.53 -6.76 17.21
CA VAL A 627 16.64 -6.14 15.89
C VAL A 627 15.66 -6.84 14.96
N TYR A 628 14.84 -6.08 14.24
CA TYR A 628 13.90 -6.67 13.29
C TYR A 628 14.65 -7.05 12.02
N GLN A 629 14.92 -8.34 11.85
CA GLN A 629 15.73 -8.86 10.75
C GLN A 629 15.14 -10.11 10.09
N HIS A 630 15.37 -10.26 8.79
CA HIS A 630 14.91 -11.39 7.99
C HIS A 630 15.92 -11.75 6.90
N LEU A 631 16.23 -13.05 6.76
CA LEU A 631 17.22 -13.59 5.80
C LEU A 631 18.55 -12.81 5.75
N GLY A 632 19.00 -12.31 6.90
CA GLY A 632 20.24 -11.53 7.03
C GLY A 632 20.10 -10.03 6.77
N GLY A 633 18.95 -9.57 6.26
CA GLY A 633 18.62 -8.15 6.12
C GLY A 633 18.05 -7.56 7.41
N VAL A 634 18.48 -6.34 7.78
CA VAL A 634 17.92 -5.58 8.91
C VAL A 634 16.83 -4.65 8.40
N PHE A 635 15.60 -4.90 8.84
CA PHE A 635 14.41 -4.14 8.47
C PHE A 635 14.12 -3.03 9.46
N ALA A 636 14.42 -3.22 10.76
CA ALA A 636 14.44 -2.12 11.73
C ALA A 636 15.43 -2.36 12.88
N ASN A 637 16.08 -1.30 13.38
CA ASN A 637 16.95 -1.38 14.55
C ASN A 637 16.69 -0.23 15.54
N PRO A 638 16.08 -0.52 16.71
CA PRO A 638 15.80 0.49 17.73
C PRO A 638 16.96 0.73 18.72
N LEU A 639 18.06 -0.06 18.66
CA LEU A 639 19.14 0.02 19.63
C LEU A 639 19.95 1.33 19.48
N PRO A 640 20.54 1.85 20.57
CA PRO A 640 21.45 2.99 20.48
C PRO A 640 22.61 2.74 19.50
N PRO A 641 23.08 3.78 18.76
CA PRO A 641 24.25 3.66 17.90
C PRO A 641 25.46 3.07 18.64
N GLY A 642 26.07 2.03 18.07
CA GLY A 642 27.20 1.32 18.68
C GLY A 642 26.80 0.25 19.71
N VAL A 643 25.52 0.00 19.98
CA VAL A 643 25.05 -1.12 20.81
C VAL A 643 24.60 -2.28 19.92
N LYS A 644 25.08 -3.49 20.21
CA LYS A 644 24.81 -4.71 19.43
C LYS A 644 24.48 -5.90 20.32
N ILE A 645 23.79 -6.87 19.77
CA ILE A 645 23.58 -8.19 20.39
C ILE A 645 24.85 -9.02 20.18
N ASP A 646 25.44 -9.54 21.26
CA ASP A 646 26.46 -10.59 21.18
C ASP A 646 25.77 -11.94 21.02
N ALA A 647 25.63 -12.38 19.77
CA ALA A 647 24.95 -13.62 19.43
C ALA A 647 25.65 -14.87 20.02
N LYS A 648 26.96 -14.82 20.30
CA LYS A 648 27.70 -15.97 20.87
C LYS A 648 27.49 -16.09 22.37
N ALA A 649 27.33 -14.96 23.05
CA ALA A 649 27.07 -14.90 24.48
C ALA A 649 25.57 -15.00 24.82
N SER A 650 24.68 -14.91 23.83
CA SER A 650 23.22 -14.96 23.99
C SER A 650 22.66 -16.37 23.80
N LYS A 651 21.56 -16.68 24.51
CA LYS A 651 20.72 -17.84 24.24
C LYS A 651 19.42 -17.38 23.57
N THR A 652 19.46 -17.24 22.25
CA THR A 652 18.35 -16.67 21.45
C THR A 652 17.37 -17.71 20.90
N LEU A 653 17.78 -18.97 20.75
CA LEU A 653 16.90 -20.05 20.31
C LEU A 653 16.34 -20.80 21.52
N LEU A 654 15.01 -20.82 21.65
CA LEU A 654 14.28 -21.63 22.63
C LEU A 654 13.59 -22.78 21.91
N THR A 655 14.12 -23.98 22.12
CA THR A 655 13.60 -25.20 21.53
C THR A 655 12.46 -25.79 22.36
N ALA A 656 11.41 -26.25 21.69
CA ALA A 656 10.30 -26.97 22.33
C ALA A 656 9.80 -26.32 23.65
N LYS A 657 9.76 -27.09 24.75
CA LYS A 657 9.25 -26.65 26.07
C LYS A 657 10.16 -25.66 26.80
N GLU A 658 11.29 -25.27 26.22
CA GLU A 658 12.16 -24.27 26.83
C GLU A 658 11.44 -22.92 26.95
N THR A 659 11.50 -22.36 28.16
CA THR A 659 10.90 -21.06 28.49
C THR A 659 11.93 -19.99 28.85
N LYS A 660 13.22 -20.33 28.96
CA LYS A 660 14.26 -19.41 29.43
C LYS A 660 15.38 -19.22 28.42
N GLY A 661 15.65 -17.96 28.10
CA GLY A 661 16.70 -17.50 27.20
C GLY A 661 17.42 -16.27 27.77
N SER A 662 18.36 -15.74 26.99
CA SER A 662 19.07 -14.53 27.37
C SER A 662 19.58 -13.79 26.14
N ILE A 663 19.65 -12.46 26.23
CA ILE A 663 20.30 -11.60 25.23
C ILE A 663 21.39 -10.80 25.92
N VAL A 664 22.60 -10.83 25.38
CA VAL A 664 23.73 -10.03 25.84
C VAL A 664 23.89 -8.82 24.92
N LEU A 665 23.71 -7.61 25.47
CA LEU A 665 23.98 -6.37 24.78
C LEU A 665 25.40 -5.91 25.07
N THR A 666 26.12 -5.47 24.03
CA THR A 666 27.47 -4.92 24.14
C THR A 666 27.51 -3.54 23.51
N ALA A 667 28.06 -2.56 24.23
CA ALA A 667 28.36 -1.24 23.69
C ALA A 667 29.78 -1.22 23.10
N GLU A 668 29.94 -0.70 21.89
CA GLU A 668 31.25 -0.45 21.29
C GLU A 668 32.08 0.51 22.16
N PRO A 669 33.42 0.43 22.15
CA PRO A 669 34.28 1.37 22.88
C PRO A 669 34.09 2.83 22.48
N THR A 670 33.55 3.08 21.29
CA THR A 670 33.25 4.39 20.72
C THR A 670 31.78 4.77 20.81
N ALA A 671 30.94 3.99 21.51
CA ALA A 671 29.51 4.24 21.61
C ALA A 671 29.24 5.62 22.24
N ALA A 672 28.43 6.42 21.55
CA ALA A 672 28.05 7.75 22.03
C ALA A 672 27.04 7.65 23.20
N PRO A 673 27.00 8.63 24.11
CA PRO A 673 26.01 8.64 25.18
C PRO A 673 24.58 8.75 24.62
N VAL A 674 23.69 7.91 25.13
CA VAL A 674 22.27 7.89 24.79
C VAL A 674 21.49 7.59 26.06
N GLU A 675 20.53 8.44 26.41
CA GLU A 675 19.68 8.22 27.58
C GLU A 675 18.38 7.51 27.19
N LYS A 676 18.05 6.41 27.88
CA LYS A 676 16.73 5.74 27.81
C LYS A 676 16.19 5.60 26.38
N GLN A 677 16.92 4.92 25.51
CA GLN A 677 16.40 4.51 24.21
C GLN A 677 15.41 3.36 24.41
N LEU A 678 14.19 3.52 23.88
CA LEU A 678 13.15 2.49 23.95
C LEU A 678 13.49 1.33 23.02
N THR A 679 13.42 0.10 23.53
CA THR A 679 13.54 -1.14 22.78
C THR A 679 12.65 -2.21 23.42
N THR A 680 12.60 -3.40 22.83
CA THR A 680 11.95 -4.58 23.39
C THR A 680 12.71 -5.84 23.00
N VAL A 681 12.43 -6.95 23.69
CA VAL A 681 12.82 -8.28 23.23
C VAL A 681 11.62 -8.89 22.51
N MET A 682 11.80 -9.21 21.24
CA MET A 682 10.83 -9.91 20.41
C MET A 682 10.99 -11.42 20.58
N GLY A 683 9.90 -12.11 20.90
CA GLY A 683 9.79 -13.55 20.78
C GLY A 683 9.09 -13.90 19.47
N HIS A 684 9.86 -14.39 18.50
CA HIS A 684 9.36 -14.76 17.19
C HIS A 684 8.91 -16.22 17.12
N VAL A 685 7.72 -16.42 16.56
CA VAL A 685 7.21 -17.73 16.15
C VAL A 685 7.10 -17.73 14.62
N SER A 686 7.77 -18.68 13.96
CA SER A 686 7.68 -18.79 12.50
C SER A 686 6.30 -19.27 12.08
N ILE A 687 5.67 -18.60 11.12
CA ILE A 687 4.41 -19.01 10.47
C ILE A 687 4.69 -19.82 9.21
N ASN A 688 5.75 -19.47 8.47
CA ASN A 688 6.31 -20.27 7.38
C ASN A 688 7.81 -19.94 7.24
N PHE A 689 8.43 -20.27 6.10
CA PHE A 689 9.85 -19.97 5.86
C PHE A 689 10.16 -18.47 5.91
N VAL A 690 9.23 -17.64 5.43
CA VAL A 690 9.41 -16.18 5.31
C VAL A 690 8.69 -15.39 6.41
N MET A 691 7.60 -15.88 6.98
CA MET A 691 6.78 -15.14 7.93
C MET A 691 7.01 -15.53 9.39
N LYS A 692 6.91 -14.53 10.27
CA LYS A 692 6.97 -14.70 11.72
C LYS A 692 5.91 -13.82 12.38
N SER A 693 5.24 -14.33 13.41
CA SER A 693 4.57 -13.49 14.40
C SER A 693 5.55 -13.07 15.49
N ALA A 694 5.25 -11.98 16.20
CA ALA A 694 6.07 -11.48 17.30
C ALA A 694 5.19 -11.10 18.49
N THR A 695 5.48 -11.69 19.65
CA THR A 695 5.03 -11.17 20.96
C THR A 695 6.26 -10.71 21.70
N CYS A 696 6.18 -9.56 22.36
CA CYS A 696 7.36 -8.85 22.84
C CYS A 696 7.29 -8.57 24.34
N SER A 697 8.44 -8.23 24.91
CA SER A 697 8.53 -7.83 26.30
C SER A 697 7.85 -6.49 26.55
N PRO A 698 7.50 -6.17 27.81
CA PRO A 698 7.24 -4.79 28.22
C PRO A 698 8.39 -3.85 27.81
N PRO A 699 8.18 -2.52 27.88
CA PRO A 699 9.21 -1.53 27.54
C PRO A 699 10.55 -1.85 28.21
N LEU A 700 11.61 -1.93 27.40
CA LEU A 700 12.99 -2.05 27.86
C LEU A 700 13.75 -0.78 27.49
N TRP A 701 14.49 -0.22 28.43
CA TRP A 701 15.24 1.02 28.23
C TRP A 701 16.74 0.74 28.20
N VAL A 702 17.42 1.20 27.16
CA VAL A 702 18.89 1.12 27.06
C VAL A 702 19.49 2.51 27.20
N THR A 703 20.40 2.67 28.15
CA THR A 703 21.17 3.89 28.37
C THR A 703 22.65 3.60 28.15
N VAL A 704 23.32 4.37 27.29
CA VAL A 704 24.78 4.42 27.18
C VAL A 704 25.26 5.66 27.91
N ILE A 705 26.03 5.48 28.98
CA ILE A 705 26.58 6.59 29.76
C ILE A 705 27.94 7.03 29.22
N LYS A 706 28.40 8.21 29.65
CA LYS A 706 29.76 8.68 29.36
C LYS A 706 30.81 7.71 29.97
N PRO A 707 32.00 7.59 29.34
CA PRO A 707 33.09 6.74 29.82
C PRO A 707 33.42 6.90 31.31
#